data_AF-A0A916ZHK2-F1
#
_entry.id   AF-A0A916ZHK2-F1
#
_cell.length_a   1.000
_cell.length_b   1.000
_cell.length_c   1.000
_cell.angle_alpha   90.00
_cell.angle_beta   90.00
_cell.angle_gamma   90.00
#
_symmetry.space_group_name_H-M   'P 1'
#
loop_
_entity.id
_entity.type
_entity.pdbx_description
1 polymer ?
#
loop_
_entity_poly.entity_id
_entity_poly.type
_entity_poly.pdbx_seq_one_letter_code
_entity_poly.pdbx_strand_id
1 'polypeptide(L)'
;MNATYRFDEVARLPLPGDNVAAAIRQLDAGTIIHYEGQTLILDYTVMEGHRFAIKEIAPGEGLLSWELPFGMAVQSIQPGNYVINQNVLEELSVRPLDFALPAAPNFDDEVHPFVLDETKFQPAPALPAYPDTRTFLGYRRSEARGVGTRNTIVLLGTTSRTGSYVKQLALRLQGELMKYAHVEGIVPVAHTEGGTDQPNNRELLLRTLAGFIVNPNVGAVLIVDYGIESVTNQMVEAYLREHNYPLDDVLHRFLSIQGSFADNLTVGEDIVRNWLPTVNAMERTLESISHLKIGLQCGGSDAFSGISANPLLGRIAQELVRYGGAASLAETDELIGAEPYVLQKVRDVETARKFLTFTEGFKERTSWHGASAEGNPSGGNKFRGLYNIYLKSIGAARKKDPATRLDYAIDYGAPMPEPGYYFMDSPGNDLESIAGQVASGCNLIFFATGNGSITNFPFVPTVKVVTTTQRFELLANDMDVNAGQYLNGISMDELSEQAFELSLQIASGKRSVGEKAGHSQVQIWRNWRQTDSSQLDALLHTPLPTGEPIAIQADAAADTNPIRFTLTCHNGHRASDRIGLILPTSLCSGQVANMIAQRLNKRGLGQPKQLSRFVALAHTEGCGTSGGQPEELYARTMIGYVTHPLVKHCLLLEHGCEKTHNDFMRHQMEEMGVEPGRLGFASIQLDGGIDKVMQKVEAWFVDQLSAAGPDTTESVGLEALRIGIVSDGPVAGAAGEQLAGLTKMIVGAGGMVVVPHNSGLLSTPAYREKVLTTMDATPSLAYGEHARQTGFHIMETPTEHWVETVTGLAATGVELIIALVHNHPMQTHPFVPMLQVASEPAVQQTFANDLDLMLTGNPADWNSRILERCKQIMEHSYTPRLYQQGNVDFQLTRGLLGVSL
;
A
#
# COMPACT_ATOMS: atom_id res chain seq x y z
N MET A 1 -1.95 -36.18 -32.55
CA MET A 1 -1.74 -35.35 -33.76
C MET A 1 -1.30 -34.00 -33.26
N ASN A 2 -0.18 -33.48 -33.76
CA ASN A 2 0.28 -32.15 -33.36
C ASN A 2 -0.77 -31.12 -33.80
N ALA A 3 -1.12 -30.19 -32.92
CA ALA A 3 -2.03 -29.11 -33.27
C ALA A 3 -1.36 -28.19 -34.30
N THR A 4 -2.15 -27.68 -35.26
CA THR A 4 -1.67 -26.77 -36.30
C THR A 4 -2.47 -25.48 -36.25
N TYR A 5 -1.78 -24.35 -36.21
CA TYR A 5 -2.39 -23.02 -36.12
C TYR A 5 -1.76 -22.06 -37.12
N ARG A 6 -2.52 -21.03 -37.50
CA ARG A 6 -1.95 -19.81 -38.06
C ARG A 6 -1.36 -18.97 -36.93
N PHE A 7 -0.30 -18.23 -37.20
CA PHE A 7 0.37 -17.40 -36.20
C PHE A 7 -0.59 -16.44 -35.46
N ASP A 8 -1.47 -15.76 -36.18
CA ASP A 8 -2.42 -14.78 -35.64
C ASP A 8 -3.50 -15.40 -34.72
N GLU A 9 -3.65 -16.71 -34.70
CA GLU A 9 -4.58 -17.41 -33.82
C GLU A 9 -3.98 -17.68 -32.43
N VAL A 10 -2.64 -17.68 -32.30
CA VAL A 10 -1.95 -18.20 -31.10
C VAL A 10 -0.78 -17.36 -30.60
N ALA A 11 -0.31 -16.38 -31.37
CA ALA A 11 0.82 -15.55 -30.98
C ALA A 11 0.69 -14.10 -31.47
N ARG A 12 1.40 -13.18 -30.79
CA ARG A 12 1.52 -11.77 -31.19
C ARG A 12 3.00 -11.40 -31.28
N LEU A 13 3.35 -10.74 -32.38
CA LEU A 13 4.64 -10.09 -32.56
C LEU A 13 4.48 -8.59 -32.25
N PRO A 14 5.19 -8.02 -31.27
CA PRO A 14 4.97 -6.63 -30.88
C PRO A 14 5.26 -5.62 -31.99
N LEU A 15 6.37 -5.77 -32.72
CA LEU A 15 6.69 -5.03 -33.95
C LEU A 15 7.28 -5.97 -35.04
N PRO A 16 7.11 -5.67 -36.34
CA PRO A 16 7.63 -6.51 -37.43
C PRO A 16 9.14 -6.80 -37.39
N GLY A 17 9.94 -5.89 -36.81
CA GLY A 17 11.38 -6.07 -36.63
C GLY A 17 11.79 -7.04 -35.52
N ASP A 18 10.85 -7.47 -34.67
CA ASP A 18 11.15 -8.41 -33.58
C ASP A 18 11.51 -9.82 -34.08
N ASN A 19 12.20 -10.58 -33.23
CA ASN A 19 12.64 -11.96 -33.50
C ASN A 19 12.03 -12.99 -32.54
N VAL A 20 11.27 -12.55 -31.53
CA VAL A 20 10.50 -13.44 -30.63
C VAL A 20 9.04 -13.00 -30.55
N ALA A 21 8.13 -13.97 -30.53
CA ALA A 21 6.69 -13.75 -30.41
C ALA A 21 6.19 -14.18 -29.04
N ALA A 22 5.17 -13.49 -28.51
CA ALA A 22 4.49 -13.87 -27.28
C ALA A 22 3.28 -14.76 -27.60
N ALA A 23 3.17 -15.90 -26.91
CA ALA A 23 2.01 -16.78 -27.02
C ALA A 23 0.80 -16.17 -26.29
N ILE A 24 -0.38 -16.17 -26.91
CA ILE A 24 -1.63 -15.66 -26.28
C ILE A 24 -2.45 -16.76 -25.62
N ARG A 25 -1.90 -17.97 -25.55
CA ARG A 25 -2.45 -19.15 -24.86
C ARG A 25 -1.33 -20.17 -24.65
N GLN A 26 -1.56 -21.19 -23.82
CA GLN A 26 -0.65 -22.33 -23.75
C GLN A 26 -0.62 -23.10 -25.07
N LEU A 27 0.58 -23.45 -25.53
CA LEU A 27 0.85 -24.21 -26.74
C LEU A 27 1.73 -25.41 -26.40
N ASP A 28 1.20 -26.62 -26.61
CA ASP A 28 1.92 -27.84 -26.24
C ASP A 28 3.14 -28.09 -27.15
N ALA A 29 4.14 -28.80 -26.61
CA ALA A 29 5.30 -29.24 -27.38
C ALA A 29 4.89 -29.96 -28.68
N GLY A 30 5.59 -29.66 -29.78
CA GLY A 30 5.30 -30.17 -31.11
C GLY A 30 4.22 -29.42 -31.88
N THR A 31 3.56 -28.42 -31.28
CA THR A 31 2.60 -27.55 -31.99
C THR A 31 3.24 -26.92 -33.23
N ILE A 32 2.50 -26.94 -34.34
CA ILE A 32 2.92 -26.43 -35.64
C ILE A 32 2.27 -25.06 -35.87
N ILE A 33 3.07 -24.03 -36.14
CA ILE A 33 2.59 -22.65 -36.37
C ILE A 33 3.06 -22.19 -37.75
N HIS A 34 2.12 -21.73 -38.58
CA HIS A 34 2.43 -21.15 -39.89
C HIS A 34 2.58 -19.61 -39.78
N TYR A 35 3.74 -19.09 -40.16
CA TYR A 35 4.09 -17.66 -40.10
C TYR A 35 4.90 -17.25 -41.32
N GLU A 36 4.45 -16.25 -42.09
CA GLU A 36 5.16 -15.70 -43.27
C GLU A 36 5.71 -16.75 -44.27
N GLY A 37 4.96 -17.84 -44.49
CA GLY A 37 5.37 -18.94 -45.38
C GLY A 37 6.35 -19.94 -44.76
N GLN A 38 6.74 -19.74 -43.51
CA GLN A 38 7.54 -20.66 -42.70
C GLN A 38 6.65 -21.55 -41.83
N THR A 39 7.19 -22.70 -41.43
CA THR A 39 6.56 -23.63 -40.48
C THR A 39 7.43 -23.71 -39.25
N LEU A 40 6.91 -23.21 -38.13
CA LEU A 40 7.55 -23.25 -36.82
C LEU A 40 7.03 -24.49 -36.07
N ILE A 41 7.91 -25.25 -35.42
CA ILE A 41 7.53 -26.39 -34.59
C ILE A 41 8.07 -26.12 -33.19
N LEU A 42 7.18 -26.07 -32.19
CA LEU A 42 7.60 -25.84 -30.81
C LEU A 42 8.36 -27.04 -30.25
N ASP A 43 9.53 -26.79 -29.66
CA ASP A 43 10.36 -27.81 -29.01
C ASP A 43 9.88 -28.18 -27.61
N TYR A 44 9.27 -27.23 -26.90
CA TYR A 44 8.68 -27.36 -25.58
C TYR A 44 7.26 -26.80 -25.54
N THR A 45 6.54 -27.10 -24.45
CA THR A 45 5.29 -26.42 -24.15
C THR A 45 5.59 -24.96 -23.79
N VAL A 46 4.98 -24.03 -24.51
CA VAL A 46 5.10 -22.58 -24.27
C VAL A 46 3.82 -22.10 -23.59
N MET A 47 3.97 -21.54 -22.38
CA MET A 47 2.84 -21.02 -21.60
C MET A 47 2.29 -19.72 -22.21
N GLU A 48 1.06 -19.35 -21.85
CA GLU A 48 0.52 -18.03 -22.17
C GLU A 48 1.44 -16.92 -21.63
N GLY A 49 1.69 -15.90 -22.45
CA GLY A 49 2.58 -14.78 -22.15
C GLY A 49 4.06 -15.08 -22.39
N HIS A 50 4.46 -16.35 -22.40
CA HIS A 50 5.82 -16.77 -22.69
C HIS A 50 6.13 -16.71 -24.19
N ARG A 51 7.42 -16.79 -24.53
CA ARG A 51 7.91 -16.39 -25.85
C ARG A 51 8.61 -17.52 -26.57
N PHE A 52 8.52 -17.50 -27.90
CA PHE A 52 9.28 -18.40 -28.77
C PHE A 52 9.89 -17.62 -29.94
N ALA A 53 11.00 -18.12 -30.46
CA ALA A 53 11.69 -17.49 -31.58
C ALA A 53 10.92 -17.66 -32.89
N ILE A 54 10.83 -16.60 -33.70
CA ILE A 54 10.26 -16.65 -35.04
C ILE A 54 11.32 -16.57 -36.15
N LYS A 55 12.58 -16.32 -35.76
CA LYS A 55 13.77 -16.25 -36.63
C LYS A 55 14.92 -16.93 -35.91
N GLU A 56 15.96 -17.30 -36.64
CA GLU A 56 17.21 -17.75 -36.05
C GLU A 56 17.87 -16.58 -35.29
N ILE A 57 18.41 -16.86 -34.11
CA ILE A 57 19.15 -15.91 -33.26
C ILE A 57 20.49 -16.57 -32.90
N ALA A 58 21.60 -15.97 -33.34
CA ALA A 58 22.93 -16.51 -33.11
C ALA A 58 23.43 -16.20 -31.69
N PRO A 59 24.40 -16.97 -31.14
CA PRO A 59 25.03 -16.62 -29.87
C PRO A 59 25.61 -15.19 -29.91
N GLY A 60 25.31 -14.39 -28.88
CA GLY A 60 25.68 -12.98 -28.80
C GLY A 60 24.76 -12.03 -29.57
N GLU A 61 23.67 -12.50 -30.18
CA GLU A 61 22.63 -11.63 -30.75
C GLU A 61 21.51 -11.35 -29.74
N GLY A 62 20.90 -10.17 -29.86
CA GLY A 62 19.83 -9.73 -28.98
C GLY A 62 18.48 -10.39 -29.26
N LEU A 63 17.77 -10.77 -28.21
CA LEU A 63 16.34 -11.10 -28.28
C LEU A 63 15.57 -9.78 -28.23
N LEU A 64 14.73 -9.53 -29.25
CA LEU A 64 14.11 -8.24 -29.50
C LEU A 64 12.60 -8.26 -29.18
N SER A 65 12.15 -7.23 -28.47
CA SER A 65 10.73 -6.91 -28.30
C SER A 65 10.55 -5.40 -28.47
N TRP A 66 9.64 -4.98 -29.34
CA TRP A 66 9.53 -3.59 -29.80
C TRP A 66 10.84 -3.04 -30.40
N GLU A 67 11.56 -3.88 -31.15
CA GLU A 67 12.86 -3.63 -31.79
C GLU A 67 13.98 -3.25 -30.81
N LEU A 68 13.78 -3.52 -29.52
CA LEU A 68 14.74 -3.28 -28.46
C LEU A 68 15.17 -4.59 -27.83
N PRO A 69 16.47 -4.76 -27.54
CA PRO A 69 16.97 -5.95 -26.87
C PRO A 69 16.47 -6.01 -25.44
N PHE A 70 15.99 -7.18 -25.01
CA PHE A 70 15.72 -7.47 -23.60
C PHE A 70 16.64 -8.55 -23.01
N GLY A 71 17.51 -9.14 -23.83
CA GLY A 71 18.50 -10.13 -23.41
C GLY A 71 19.35 -10.57 -24.59
N MET A 72 20.38 -11.37 -24.33
CA MET A 72 21.34 -11.83 -25.34
C MET A 72 21.40 -13.35 -25.37
N ALA A 73 21.35 -13.92 -26.57
CA ALA A 73 21.38 -15.37 -26.75
C ALA A 73 22.75 -15.92 -26.32
N VAL A 74 22.78 -16.94 -25.45
CA VAL A 74 24.04 -17.61 -25.03
C VAL A 74 24.37 -18.82 -25.88
N GLN A 75 23.41 -19.26 -26.69
CA GLN A 75 23.51 -20.34 -27.65
C GLN A 75 22.64 -20.03 -28.87
N SER A 76 22.75 -20.82 -29.94
CA SER A 76 21.90 -20.63 -31.12
C SER A 76 20.45 -20.97 -30.76
N ILE A 77 19.51 -20.09 -31.10
CA ILE A 77 18.07 -20.25 -30.92
C ILE A 77 17.43 -20.32 -32.30
N GLN A 78 16.81 -21.44 -32.62
CA GLN A 78 16.17 -21.71 -33.91
C GLN A 78 14.69 -21.29 -33.88
N PRO A 79 14.08 -20.98 -35.04
CA PRO A 79 12.65 -20.69 -35.11
C PRO A 79 11.80 -21.82 -34.51
N GLY A 80 10.88 -21.47 -33.61
CA GLY A 80 10.07 -22.41 -32.83
C GLY A 80 10.62 -22.75 -31.45
N ASN A 81 11.88 -22.41 -31.13
CA ASN A 81 12.42 -22.66 -29.79
C ASN A 81 11.76 -21.76 -28.74
N TYR A 82 11.41 -22.36 -27.60
CA TYR A 82 11.03 -21.64 -26.39
C TYR A 82 12.24 -20.83 -25.88
N VAL A 83 12.10 -19.50 -25.76
CA VAL A 83 13.13 -18.63 -25.16
C VAL A 83 12.95 -18.54 -23.65
N ILE A 84 14.02 -18.77 -22.87
CA ILE A 84 13.96 -18.77 -21.40
C ILE A 84 15.33 -18.40 -20.79
N ASN A 85 15.31 -17.57 -19.74
CA ASN A 85 16.49 -17.24 -18.93
C ASN A 85 16.53 -18.08 -17.65
N GLN A 86 17.63 -17.98 -16.91
CA GLN A 86 17.85 -18.74 -15.67
C GLN A 86 16.77 -18.43 -14.62
N ASN A 87 16.46 -17.14 -14.43
CA ASN A 87 15.51 -16.65 -13.43
C ASN A 87 14.10 -17.21 -13.62
N VAL A 88 13.60 -17.25 -14.86
CA VAL A 88 12.28 -17.80 -15.17
C VAL A 88 12.30 -19.32 -15.06
N LEU A 89 13.37 -19.97 -15.49
CA LEU A 89 13.50 -21.42 -15.38
C LEU A 89 13.44 -21.88 -13.91
N GLU A 90 14.14 -21.20 -13.01
CA GLU A 90 14.09 -21.46 -11.56
C GLU A 90 12.69 -21.27 -10.98
N GLU A 91 12.03 -20.14 -11.29
CA GLU A 91 10.67 -19.84 -10.84
C GLU A 91 9.64 -20.86 -11.33
N LEU A 92 9.78 -21.35 -12.57
CA LEU A 92 8.90 -22.39 -13.10
C LEU A 92 9.21 -23.76 -12.49
N SER A 93 10.47 -24.06 -12.16
CA SER A 93 10.91 -25.38 -11.66
C SER A 93 10.36 -25.75 -10.28
N VAL A 94 10.03 -24.75 -9.45
CA VAL A 94 9.47 -24.96 -8.10
C VAL A 94 7.95 -25.12 -8.11
N ARG A 95 7.31 -25.02 -9.28
CA ARG A 95 5.85 -25.10 -9.43
C ARG A 95 5.42 -26.48 -9.94
N PRO A 96 4.22 -26.95 -9.57
CA PRO A 96 3.70 -28.24 -10.03
C PRO A 96 3.19 -28.13 -11.49
N LEU A 97 4.10 -28.18 -12.45
CA LEU A 97 3.79 -28.20 -13.88
C LEU A 97 3.71 -29.63 -14.42
N ASP A 98 2.78 -29.90 -15.34
CA ASP A 98 2.52 -31.22 -15.93
C ASP A 98 3.25 -31.46 -17.27
N PHE A 99 4.15 -30.54 -17.65
CA PHE A 99 4.97 -30.61 -18.86
C PHE A 99 6.46 -30.37 -18.57
N ALA A 100 7.31 -30.79 -19.50
CA ALA A 100 8.76 -30.63 -19.37
C ALA A 100 9.19 -29.19 -19.67
N LEU A 101 10.10 -28.67 -18.85
CA LEU A 101 10.79 -27.39 -19.06
C LEU A 101 12.11 -27.60 -19.84
N PRO A 102 12.63 -26.54 -20.49
CA PRO A 102 13.99 -26.56 -21.04
C PRO A 102 15.04 -26.96 -20.00
N ALA A 103 16.05 -27.74 -20.41
CA ALA A 103 17.06 -28.27 -19.48
C ALA A 103 18.09 -27.20 -19.02
N ALA A 104 18.21 -26.11 -19.76
CA ALA A 104 19.11 -25.00 -19.49
C ALA A 104 18.53 -23.71 -20.10
N PRO A 105 18.87 -22.52 -19.59
CA PRO A 105 18.51 -21.26 -20.23
C PRO A 105 19.19 -21.12 -21.60
N ASN A 106 18.60 -20.31 -22.48
CA ASN A 106 19.15 -20.02 -23.81
C ASN A 106 19.43 -18.54 -24.07
N PHE A 107 19.15 -17.65 -23.10
CA PHE A 107 19.60 -16.27 -23.12
C PHE A 107 19.88 -15.75 -21.70
N ASP A 108 20.71 -14.72 -21.61
CA ASP A 108 21.02 -13.99 -20.38
C ASP A 108 20.40 -12.58 -20.39
N ASP A 109 20.14 -12.03 -19.19
CA ASP A 109 19.58 -10.70 -18.96
C ASP A 109 20.61 -9.58 -19.19
N GLU A 110 21.35 -9.64 -20.29
CA GLU A 110 22.36 -8.65 -20.67
C GLU A 110 21.79 -7.67 -21.70
N VAL A 111 21.84 -6.37 -21.39
CA VAL A 111 21.53 -5.28 -22.33
C VAL A 111 22.58 -4.19 -22.17
N HIS A 112 23.04 -3.60 -23.27
CA HIS A 112 24.01 -2.51 -23.21
C HIS A 112 23.38 -1.26 -22.56
N PRO A 113 24.05 -0.63 -21.57
CA PRO A 113 23.58 0.60 -20.96
C PRO A 113 23.39 1.70 -22.01
N PHE A 114 22.28 2.44 -21.90
CA PHE A 114 22.03 3.59 -22.77
C PHE A 114 22.99 4.74 -22.42
N VAL A 115 23.59 5.34 -23.44
CA VAL A 115 24.44 6.53 -23.30
C VAL A 115 23.89 7.63 -24.21
N LEU A 116 23.52 8.76 -23.62
CA LEU A 116 23.04 9.92 -24.36
C LEU A 116 24.19 10.57 -25.14
N ASP A 117 24.15 10.48 -26.47
CA ASP A 117 25.04 11.24 -27.35
C ASP A 117 24.49 12.64 -27.60
N GLU A 118 24.84 13.57 -26.71
CA GLU A 118 24.39 14.96 -26.80
C GLU A 118 24.85 15.67 -28.08
N THR A 119 25.94 15.21 -28.72
CA THR A 119 26.43 15.79 -29.96
C THR A 119 25.53 15.48 -31.15
N LYS A 120 24.76 14.39 -31.06
CA LYS A 120 23.77 13.98 -32.06
C LYS A 120 22.33 14.27 -31.63
N PHE A 121 22.12 14.84 -30.45
CA PHE A 121 20.79 15.12 -29.94
C PHE A 121 20.07 16.15 -30.82
N GLN A 122 18.82 15.85 -31.19
CA GLN A 122 17.96 16.75 -31.94
C GLN A 122 16.63 16.92 -31.22
N PRO A 123 16.27 18.15 -30.81
CA PRO A 123 14.95 18.48 -30.28
C PRO A 123 13.81 17.97 -31.17
N ALA A 124 12.89 17.19 -30.59
CA ALA A 124 11.71 16.72 -31.30
C ALA A 124 10.63 17.82 -31.36
N PRO A 125 9.97 18.05 -32.51
CA PRO A 125 8.86 18.98 -32.61
C PRO A 125 7.66 18.50 -31.81
N ALA A 126 6.84 19.44 -31.35
CA ALA A 126 5.57 19.12 -30.67
C ALA A 126 4.64 18.39 -31.64
N LEU A 127 3.70 17.61 -31.09
CA LEU A 127 2.63 17.05 -31.89
C LEU A 127 1.78 18.18 -32.51
N PRO A 128 1.34 18.05 -33.77
CA PRO A 128 0.41 19.00 -34.36
C PRO A 128 -0.90 19.02 -33.57
N ALA A 129 -1.25 20.20 -33.06
CA ALA A 129 -2.50 20.42 -32.34
C ALA A 129 -3.70 20.25 -33.28
N TYR A 130 -4.80 19.72 -32.76
CA TYR A 130 -6.06 19.70 -33.48
C TYR A 130 -6.68 21.10 -33.55
N PRO A 131 -7.33 21.45 -34.67
CA PRO A 131 -8.01 22.74 -34.80
C PRO A 131 -9.33 22.79 -34.00
N ASP A 132 -9.96 21.62 -33.77
CA ASP A 132 -11.23 21.51 -33.07
C ASP A 132 -11.05 21.38 -31.56
N THR A 133 -11.97 21.98 -30.79
CA THR A 133 -12.00 21.86 -29.33
C THR A 133 -13.10 20.90 -28.92
N ARG A 134 -12.72 19.66 -28.60
CA ARG A 134 -13.63 18.74 -27.90
C ARG A 134 -13.89 19.24 -26.49
N THR A 135 -15.02 18.83 -25.93
CA THR A 135 -15.49 19.31 -24.63
C THR A 135 -15.92 18.18 -23.69
N PHE A 136 -15.97 18.50 -22.40
CA PHE A 136 -16.55 17.67 -21.33
C PHE A 136 -17.30 18.56 -20.32
N LEU A 137 -18.16 17.98 -19.49
CA LEU A 137 -18.85 18.73 -18.43
C LEU A 137 -17.98 18.80 -17.17
N GLY A 138 -17.30 19.91 -16.91
CA GLY A 138 -16.37 20.07 -15.80
C GLY A 138 -16.77 21.15 -14.80
N TYR A 139 -16.18 21.15 -13.61
CA TYR A 139 -16.33 22.22 -12.62
C TYR A 139 -15.25 23.28 -12.85
N ARG A 140 -15.62 24.37 -13.50
CA ARG A 140 -14.72 25.52 -13.69
C ARG A 140 -14.28 26.08 -12.32
N ARG A 141 -12.97 26.18 -12.11
CA ARG A 141 -12.36 26.90 -10.98
C ARG A 141 -11.80 28.24 -11.48
N SER A 142 -10.79 28.79 -10.82
CA SER A 142 -9.99 29.89 -11.38
C SER A 142 -9.13 29.40 -12.55
N GLU A 143 -8.61 30.34 -13.36
CA GLU A 143 -7.68 30.02 -14.45
C GLU A 143 -6.44 29.27 -13.92
N ALA A 144 -5.90 29.69 -12.78
CA ALA A 144 -4.73 29.06 -12.15
C ALA A 144 -5.00 27.62 -11.67
N ARG A 145 -6.23 27.32 -11.23
CA ARG A 145 -6.62 25.97 -10.79
C ARG A 145 -7.09 25.06 -11.92
N GLY A 146 -7.68 25.63 -12.98
CA GLY A 146 -8.21 24.88 -14.12
C GLY A 146 -9.63 24.36 -13.90
N VAL A 147 -9.90 23.14 -14.38
CA VAL A 147 -11.25 22.54 -14.39
C VAL A 147 -11.23 21.17 -13.71
N GLY A 148 -12.16 20.97 -12.77
CA GLY A 148 -12.31 19.70 -12.06
C GLY A 148 -13.21 18.73 -12.82
N THR A 149 -12.88 17.44 -12.80
CA THR A 149 -13.80 16.37 -13.17
C THR A 149 -14.72 15.98 -12.03
N ARG A 150 -14.38 16.35 -10.78
CA ARG A 150 -15.19 16.14 -9.58
C ARG A 150 -15.34 17.41 -8.73
N ASN A 151 -16.33 17.41 -7.84
CA ASN A 151 -16.53 18.44 -6.83
C ASN A 151 -16.62 17.84 -5.43
N THR A 152 -15.44 17.67 -4.81
CA THR A 152 -15.29 16.90 -3.57
C THR A 152 -14.84 17.80 -2.42
N ILE A 153 -15.35 17.54 -1.22
CA ILE A 153 -14.81 18.10 0.02
C ILE A 153 -13.74 17.13 0.55
N VAL A 154 -12.51 17.60 0.70
CA VAL A 154 -11.39 16.79 1.15
C VAL A 154 -11.09 17.06 2.63
N LEU A 155 -10.95 15.99 3.41
CA LEU A 155 -10.50 16.03 4.81
C LEU A 155 -9.06 15.53 4.85
N LEU A 156 -8.10 16.44 4.96
CA LEU A 156 -6.67 16.18 4.78
C LEU A 156 -5.94 16.17 6.11
N GLY A 157 -5.33 15.04 6.47
CA GLY A 157 -4.34 15.02 7.56
C GLY A 157 -2.99 15.53 7.05
N THR A 158 -2.26 16.33 7.84
CA THR A 158 -0.89 16.73 7.49
C THR A 158 0.13 15.62 7.74
N THR A 159 -0.20 14.66 8.60
CA THR A 159 0.63 13.49 8.92
C THR A 159 -0.23 12.23 9.12
N SER A 160 0.42 11.08 9.27
CA SER A 160 -0.22 9.84 9.73
C SER A 160 -0.92 9.92 11.09
N ARG A 161 -0.54 10.85 11.96
CA ARG A 161 -1.13 10.97 13.30
C ARG A 161 -2.56 11.52 13.26
N THR A 162 -2.93 12.23 12.19
CA THR A 162 -4.30 12.75 11.98
C THR A 162 -5.13 11.90 11.01
N GLY A 163 -4.59 10.78 10.52
CA GLY A 163 -5.28 9.87 9.60
C GLY A 163 -6.58 9.30 10.16
N SER A 164 -6.57 8.84 11.41
CA SER A 164 -7.78 8.36 12.11
C SER A 164 -8.83 9.45 12.29
N TYR A 165 -8.43 10.69 12.60
CA TYR A 165 -9.34 11.82 12.74
C TYR A 165 -10.11 12.09 11.45
N VAL A 166 -9.42 12.23 10.32
CA VAL A 166 -10.09 12.54 9.04
C VAL A 166 -10.96 11.37 8.54
N LYS A 167 -10.54 10.12 8.78
CA LYS A 167 -11.35 8.92 8.51
C LYS A 167 -12.66 8.95 9.32
N GLN A 168 -12.60 9.25 10.62
CA GLN A 168 -13.80 9.33 11.46
C GLN A 168 -14.70 10.51 11.11
N LEU A 169 -14.13 11.67 10.81
CA LEU A 169 -14.89 12.84 10.39
C LEU A 169 -15.66 12.57 9.08
N ALA A 170 -15.02 11.94 8.09
CA ALA A 170 -15.68 11.52 6.85
C ALA A 170 -16.85 10.58 7.14
N LEU A 171 -16.64 9.57 7.98
CA LEU A 171 -17.66 8.59 8.35
C LEU A 171 -18.90 9.25 8.98
N ARG A 172 -18.71 10.23 9.87
CA ARG A 172 -19.83 10.97 10.51
C ARG A 172 -20.61 11.85 9.54
N LEU A 173 -19.94 12.36 8.51
CA LEU A 173 -20.53 13.25 7.50
C LEU A 173 -21.10 12.52 6.29
N GLN A 174 -20.87 11.21 6.15
CA GLN A 174 -21.30 10.43 4.98
C GLN A 174 -22.80 10.55 4.68
N GLY A 175 -23.63 10.66 5.72
CA GLY A 175 -25.08 10.83 5.59
C GLY A 175 -25.54 12.18 5.02
N GLU A 176 -24.66 13.19 4.98
CA GLU A 176 -24.97 14.52 4.44
C GLU A 176 -25.01 14.53 2.91
N LEU A 177 -24.24 13.67 2.24
CA LEU A 177 -24.11 13.64 0.78
C LEU A 177 -25.46 13.49 0.06
N MET A 178 -26.40 12.73 0.64
CA MET A 178 -27.73 12.52 0.06
C MET A 178 -28.58 13.80 -0.03
N LYS A 179 -28.17 14.89 0.63
CA LYS A 179 -28.88 16.17 0.67
C LYS A 179 -28.35 17.18 -0.37
N TYR A 180 -27.20 16.92 -0.99
CA TYR A 180 -26.49 17.88 -1.84
C TYR A 180 -26.11 17.23 -3.18
N ALA A 181 -26.86 17.53 -4.23
CA ALA A 181 -26.76 16.87 -5.54
C ALA A 181 -25.42 17.09 -6.27
N HIS A 182 -24.72 18.21 -6.01
CA HIS A 182 -23.47 18.57 -6.69
C HIS A 182 -22.22 18.39 -5.82
N VAL A 183 -22.37 17.86 -4.59
CA VAL A 183 -21.24 17.44 -3.76
C VAL A 183 -20.99 15.96 -4.04
N GLU A 184 -19.93 15.64 -4.77
CA GLU A 184 -19.67 14.27 -5.22
C GLU A 184 -18.99 13.40 -4.17
N GLY A 185 -18.45 14.00 -3.12
CA GLY A 185 -17.89 13.27 -1.98
C GLY A 185 -17.47 14.17 -0.82
N ILE A 186 -17.40 13.56 0.36
CA ILE A 186 -16.70 14.08 1.54
C ILE A 186 -15.70 12.98 1.90
N VAL A 187 -14.43 13.15 1.51
CA VAL A 187 -13.48 12.03 1.47
C VAL A 187 -12.28 12.29 2.37
N PRO A 188 -11.81 11.28 3.11
CA PRO A 188 -10.59 11.39 3.89
C PRO A 188 -9.36 11.19 2.99
N VAL A 189 -8.36 12.03 3.20
CA VAL A 189 -6.98 11.81 2.72
C VAL A 189 -6.14 11.52 3.97
N ALA A 190 -6.08 10.23 4.29
CA ALA A 190 -5.23 9.70 5.34
C ALA A 190 -4.07 8.94 4.70
N HIS A 191 -2.84 9.29 5.07
CA HIS A 191 -1.59 8.71 4.56
C HIS A 191 -0.65 8.33 5.71
N THR A 192 0.49 7.70 5.42
CA THR A 192 1.42 7.18 6.46
C THR A 192 2.60 8.09 6.79
N GLU A 193 2.77 9.19 6.06
CA GLU A 193 3.95 10.05 6.14
C GLU A 193 3.86 11.14 7.22
N GLY A 194 5.02 11.70 7.61
CA GLY A 194 5.11 12.83 8.55
C GLY A 194 4.97 12.48 10.03
N GLY A 195 4.77 11.21 10.38
CA GLY A 195 4.58 10.81 11.79
C GLY A 195 5.86 10.66 12.62
N THR A 196 7.04 10.84 12.02
CA THR A 196 8.34 10.93 12.72
C THR A 196 8.84 12.36 12.79
N ASP A 197 9.71 12.66 13.76
CA ASP A 197 10.13 14.04 14.05
C ASP A 197 10.99 14.67 12.95
N GLN A 198 11.86 13.88 12.29
CA GLN A 198 12.73 14.33 11.20
C GLN A 198 12.63 13.41 9.97
N PRO A 199 11.56 13.51 9.17
CA PRO A 199 11.40 12.68 7.98
C PRO A 199 12.32 13.16 6.84
N ASN A 200 12.97 12.23 6.14
CA ASN A 200 13.85 12.52 4.99
C ASN A 200 13.07 12.98 3.75
N ASN A 201 11.76 12.67 3.69
CA ASN A 201 10.86 13.07 2.61
C ASN A 201 10.03 14.33 2.93
N ARG A 202 10.44 15.18 3.91
CA ARG A 202 9.63 16.33 4.35
C ARG A 202 9.21 17.28 3.22
N GLU A 203 10.14 17.65 2.35
CA GLU A 203 9.85 18.57 1.23
C GLU A 203 8.87 17.95 0.23
N LEU A 204 9.07 16.67 -0.09
CA LEU A 204 8.17 15.88 -0.92
C LEU A 204 6.76 15.90 -0.32
N LEU A 205 6.64 15.60 0.98
CA LEU A 205 5.35 15.60 1.67
C LEU A 205 4.65 16.97 1.60
N LEU A 206 5.36 18.07 1.90
CA LEU A 206 4.80 19.42 1.81
C LEU A 206 4.28 19.74 0.40
N ARG A 207 5.04 19.36 -0.63
CA ARG A 207 4.67 19.54 -2.04
C ARG A 207 3.42 18.74 -2.40
N THR A 208 3.35 17.48 -1.96
CA THR A 208 2.20 16.61 -2.22
C THR A 208 0.93 17.14 -1.54
N LEU A 209 1.02 17.57 -0.28
CA LEU A 209 -0.10 18.17 0.45
C LEU A 209 -0.57 19.47 -0.23
N ALA A 210 0.36 20.33 -0.65
CA ALA A 210 0.06 21.55 -1.40
C ALA A 210 -0.69 21.27 -2.71
N GLY A 211 -0.21 20.29 -3.48
CA GLY A 211 -0.85 19.85 -4.72
C GLY A 211 -2.25 19.26 -4.51
N PHE A 212 -2.45 18.45 -3.47
CA PHE A 212 -3.78 17.95 -3.10
C PHE A 212 -4.77 19.08 -2.78
N ILE A 213 -4.34 20.09 -2.02
CA ILE A 213 -5.18 21.23 -1.60
C ILE A 213 -5.71 21.99 -2.81
N VAL A 214 -4.88 22.24 -3.84
CA VAL A 214 -5.27 23.06 -4.99
C VAL A 214 -5.82 22.26 -6.17
N ASN A 215 -5.75 20.93 -6.15
CA ASN A 215 -6.22 20.07 -7.24
C ASN A 215 -7.65 20.47 -7.65
N PRO A 216 -7.97 20.61 -8.95
CA PRO A 216 -9.24 21.17 -9.39
C PRO A 216 -10.48 20.33 -9.01
N ASN A 217 -10.31 19.05 -8.64
CA ASN A 217 -11.39 18.22 -8.12
C ASN A 217 -11.82 18.57 -6.68
N VAL A 218 -11.03 19.39 -5.99
CA VAL A 218 -11.30 19.84 -4.63
C VAL A 218 -12.20 21.08 -4.65
N GLY A 219 -13.44 20.94 -4.21
CA GLY A 219 -14.38 22.05 -4.01
C GLY A 219 -14.10 22.80 -2.71
N ALA A 220 -13.75 22.06 -1.65
CA ALA A 220 -13.29 22.60 -0.38
C ALA A 220 -12.34 21.63 0.35
N VAL A 221 -11.50 22.13 1.25
CA VAL A 221 -10.57 21.28 2.03
C VAL A 221 -10.40 21.73 3.47
N LEU A 222 -10.53 20.77 4.40
CA LEU A 222 -10.17 20.92 5.81
C LEU A 222 -8.81 20.26 6.04
N ILE A 223 -7.79 21.04 6.41
CA ILE A 223 -6.44 20.54 6.70
C ILE A 223 -6.27 20.44 8.21
N VAL A 224 -5.83 19.28 8.69
CA VAL A 224 -5.83 18.93 10.11
C VAL A 224 -4.46 18.49 10.60
N ASP A 225 -4.00 19.11 11.69
CA ASP A 225 -2.76 18.78 12.41
C ASP A 225 -2.99 18.80 13.94
N TYR A 226 -1.97 18.42 14.71
CA TYR A 226 -1.87 18.68 16.15
C TYR A 226 -1.01 19.91 16.49
N GLY A 227 -0.40 20.55 15.50
CA GLY A 227 0.45 21.74 15.66
C GLY A 227 1.84 21.49 16.26
N ILE A 228 2.15 20.26 16.68
CA ILE A 228 3.41 19.87 17.32
C ILE A 228 4.23 18.86 16.50
N GLU A 229 3.79 18.56 15.30
CA GLU A 229 4.32 17.48 14.46
C GLU A 229 5.41 17.98 13.50
N SER A 230 6.09 17.06 12.81
CA SER A 230 7.15 17.42 11.86
C SER A 230 6.65 18.15 10.62
N VAL A 231 5.36 18.05 10.32
CA VAL A 231 4.64 18.84 9.31
C VAL A 231 3.36 19.39 9.92
N THR A 232 3.27 20.71 9.99
CA THR A 232 2.13 21.45 10.56
C THR A 232 1.37 22.22 9.50
N ASN A 233 0.15 22.64 9.84
CA ASN A 233 -0.69 23.53 9.05
C ASN A 233 0.06 24.80 8.63
N GLN A 234 0.85 25.38 9.55
CA GLN A 234 1.65 26.58 9.27
C GLN A 234 2.71 26.31 8.19
N MET A 235 3.38 25.15 8.23
CA MET A 235 4.39 24.80 7.23
C MET A 235 3.76 24.54 5.86
N VAL A 236 2.60 23.88 5.82
CA VAL A 236 1.86 23.64 4.57
C VAL A 236 1.40 24.97 3.97
N GLU A 237 0.82 25.86 4.76
CA GLU A 237 0.42 27.20 4.30
C GLU A 237 1.62 28.02 3.80
N ALA A 238 2.73 28.02 4.54
CA ALA A 238 3.96 28.69 4.12
C ALA A 238 4.46 28.13 2.77
N TYR A 239 4.52 26.81 2.62
CA TYR A 239 4.95 26.16 1.38
C TYR A 239 4.07 26.56 0.19
N LEU A 240 2.74 26.52 0.35
CA LEU A 240 1.76 26.96 -0.66
C LEU A 240 2.03 28.40 -1.10
N ARG A 241 2.23 29.32 -0.15
CA ARG A 241 2.44 30.75 -0.43
C ARG A 241 3.80 31.02 -1.07
N GLU A 242 4.88 30.42 -0.56
CA GLU A 242 6.24 30.58 -1.07
C GLU A 242 6.38 30.07 -2.51
N HIS A 243 5.64 29.00 -2.85
CA HIS A 243 5.67 28.37 -4.18
C HIS A 243 4.51 28.79 -5.08
N ASN A 244 3.76 29.84 -4.70
CA ASN A 244 2.68 30.44 -5.50
C ASN A 244 1.55 29.47 -5.91
N TYR A 245 1.21 28.52 -5.04
CA TYR A 245 0.01 27.73 -5.20
C TYR A 245 -1.24 28.61 -5.01
N PRO A 246 -2.32 28.42 -5.80
CA PRO A 246 -3.52 29.26 -5.77
C PRO A 246 -4.44 28.93 -4.58
N LEU A 247 -3.93 29.07 -3.35
CA LEU A 247 -4.65 28.75 -2.11
C LEU A 247 -5.90 29.61 -1.92
N ASP A 248 -5.85 30.89 -2.29
CA ASP A 248 -6.96 31.84 -2.12
C ASP A 248 -8.17 31.50 -3.03
N ASP A 249 -7.97 30.66 -4.05
CA ASP A 249 -9.01 30.13 -4.94
C ASP A 249 -9.66 28.82 -4.42
N VAL A 250 -9.30 28.39 -3.21
CA VAL A 250 -9.82 27.18 -2.57
C VAL A 250 -10.61 27.57 -1.33
N LEU A 251 -11.85 27.08 -1.20
CA LEU A 251 -12.56 27.17 0.08
C LEU A 251 -11.86 26.24 1.08
N HIS A 252 -11.16 26.79 2.06
CA HIS A 252 -10.33 25.98 2.95
C HIS A 252 -10.37 26.43 4.41
N ARG A 253 -9.93 25.55 5.30
CA ARG A 253 -9.67 25.85 6.71
C ARG A 253 -8.51 24.99 7.21
N PHE A 254 -7.60 25.62 7.94
CA PHE A 254 -6.61 24.92 8.77
C PHE A 254 -7.18 24.76 10.19
N LEU A 255 -7.22 23.53 10.68
CA LEU A 255 -7.70 23.16 12.01
C LEU A 255 -6.58 22.43 12.76
N SER A 256 -6.16 23.00 13.88
CA SER A 256 -5.28 22.31 14.81
C SER A 256 -6.11 21.69 15.93
N ILE A 257 -6.00 20.38 16.11
CA ILE A 257 -6.71 19.64 17.16
C ILE A 257 -6.16 20.07 18.51
N GLN A 258 -7.02 20.61 19.37
CA GLN A 258 -6.68 21.02 20.73
C GLN A 258 -7.73 20.48 21.71
N GLY A 259 -7.29 19.73 22.72
CA GLY A 259 -8.21 19.10 23.67
C GLY A 259 -8.79 17.78 23.15
N SER A 260 -10.01 17.44 23.56
CA SER A 260 -10.57 16.12 23.28
C SER A 260 -10.77 15.84 21.79
N PHE A 261 -10.47 14.60 21.38
CA PHE A 261 -10.72 14.10 20.03
C PHE A 261 -12.19 14.26 19.60
N ALA A 262 -13.15 13.96 20.49
CA ALA A 262 -14.59 14.05 20.17
C ALA A 262 -15.08 15.49 19.98
N ASP A 263 -14.59 16.43 20.79
CA ASP A 263 -14.95 17.84 20.70
C ASP A 263 -14.43 18.44 19.38
N ASN A 264 -13.18 18.11 19.01
CA ASN A 264 -12.61 18.56 17.74
C ASN A 264 -13.30 17.94 16.53
N LEU A 265 -13.80 16.70 16.60
CA LEU A 265 -14.62 16.13 15.53
C LEU A 265 -15.90 16.97 15.31
N THR A 266 -16.53 17.42 16.41
CA THR A 266 -17.72 18.29 16.33
C THR A 266 -17.40 19.62 15.64
N VAL A 267 -16.27 20.24 15.96
CA VAL A 267 -15.79 21.45 15.27
C VAL A 267 -15.58 21.21 13.77
N GLY A 268 -14.95 20.09 13.41
CA GLY A 268 -14.75 19.69 12.01
C GLY A 268 -16.07 19.48 11.28
N GLU A 269 -17.06 18.85 11.92
CA GLU A 269 -18.40 18.65 11.36
C GLU A 269 -19.09 19.98 11.07
N ASP A 270 -19.04 20.93 12.00
CA ASP A 270 -19.65 22.25 11.84
C ASP A 270 -19.02 23.04 10.69
N ILE A 271 -17.69 22.99 10.55
CA ILE A 271 -16.98 23.63 9.43
C ILE A 271 -17.48 23.06 8.09
N VAL A 272 -17.48 21.73 7.96
CA VAL A 272 -17.88 21.08 6.68
C VAL A 272 -19.36 21.32 6.39
N ARG A 273 -20.25 21.21 7.39
CA ARG A 273 -21.70 21.47 7.22
C ARG A 273 -21.97 22.88 6.69
N ASN A 274 -21.19 23.87 7.15
CA ASN A 274 -21.30 25.25 6.66
C ASN A 274 -20.82 25.44 5.22
N TRP A 275 -19.94 24.58 4.72
CA TRP A 275 -19.46 24.62 3.33
C TRP A 275 -20.40 23.94 2.34
N LEU A 276 -21.19 22.95 2.78
CA LEU A 276 -22.03 22.14 1.89
C LEU A 276 -22.90 22.97 0.94
N PRO A 277 -23.61 24.04 1.37
CA PRO A 277 -24.39 24.87 0.43
C PRO A 277 -23.54 25.55 -0.64
N THR A 278 -22.37 26.08 -0.26
CA THR A 278 -21.45 26.77 -1.18
C THR A 278 -20.84 25.81 -2.20
N VAL A 279 -20.36 24.65 -1.74
CA VAL A 279 -19.80 23.63 -2.62
C VAL A 279 -20.88 23.06 -3.56
N ASN A 280 -22.09 22.86 -3.07
CA ASN A 280 -23.22 22.39 -3.88
C ASN A 280 -23.69 23.40 -4.94
N ALA A 281 -23.43 24.70 -4.76
CA ALA A 281 -23.75 25.72 -5.75
C ALA A 281 -22.76 25.74 -6.94
N MET A 282 -21.65 24.99 -6.86
CA MET A 282 -20.70 24.83 -7.95
C MET A 282 -21.25 23.80 -8.94
N GLU A 283 -21.63 24.25 -10.13
CA GLU A 283 -22.23 23.41 -11.17
C GLU A 283 -21.22 23.05 -12.26
N ARG A 284 -21.51 21.97 -12.99
CA ARG A 284 -20.73 21.61 -14.18
C ARG A 284 -21.06 22.56 -15.34
N THR A 285 -20.04 22.98 -16.07
CA THR A 285 -20.11 23.76 -17.31
C THR A 285 -19.49 22.98 -18.46
N LEU A 286 -19.78 23.37 -19.71
CA LEU A 286 -19.12 22.78 -20.87
C LEU A 286 -17.70 23.35 -21.00
N GLU A 287 -16.71 22.49 -20.91
CA GLU A 287 -15.30 22.84 -20.76
C GLU A 287 -14.42 22.18 -21.82
N SER A 288 -13.38 22.88 -22.27
CA SER A 288 -12.41 22.34 -23.23
C SER A 288 -11.66 21.16 -22.60
N ILE A 289 -11.46 20.08 -23.38
CA ILE A 289 -10.67 18.93 -22.91
C ILE A 289 -9.18 19.27 -22.69
N SER A 290 -8.71 20.43 -23.15
CA SER A 290 -7.38 20.95 -22.83
C SER A 290 -7.14 21.12 -21.32
N HIS A 291 -8.20 21.15 -20.51
CA HIS A 291 -8.07 21.19 -19.05
C HIS A 291 -7.95 19.80 -18.40
N LEU A 292 -8.01 18.70 -19.16
CA LEU A 292 -7.76 17.37 -18.63
C LEU A 292 -6.26 17.14 -18.47
N LYS A 293 -5.90 16.68 -17.28
CA LYS A 293 -4.55 16.24 -16.91
C LYS A 293 -4.66 14.80 -16.43
N ILE A 294 -4.08 13.87 -17.17
CA ILE A 294 -4.25 12.45 -16.91
C ILE A 294 -3.00 11.85 -16.28
N GLY A 295 -3.17 11.05 -15.22
CA GLY A 295 -2.12 10.17 -14.69
C GLY A 295 -2.15 8.84 -15.42
N LEU A 296 -0.98 8.33 -15.82
CA LEU A 296 -0.82 7.02 -16.43
C LEU A 296 -0.09 6.13 -15.44
N GLN A 297 -0.74 5.06 -14.97
CA GLN A 297 -0.21 4.18 -13.94
C GLN A 297 -0.32 2.71 -14.37
N CYS A 298 0.66 1.90 -13.97
CA CYS A 298 0.56 0.44 -13.98
C CYS A 298 0.27 -0.10 -12.58
N GLY A 299 -0.35 -1.28 -12.52
CA GLY A 299 -0.40 -2.09 -11.31
C GLY A 299 0.24 -3.45 -11.53
N GLY A 300 -0.51 -4.53 -11.28
CA GLY A 300 -0.06 -5.88 -11.57
C GLY A 300 0.15 -6.14 -13.07
N SER A 301 1.34 -5.86 -13.58
CA SER A 301 1.75 -6.07 -14.98
C SER A 301 1.79 -7.56 -15.37
N ASP A 302 1.47 -7.84 -16.63
CA ASP A 302 1.65 -9.14 -17.27
C ASP A 302 2.36 -9.00 -18.62
N ALA A 303 2.60 -10.12 -19.32
CA ALA A 303 3.24 -10.11 -20.63
C ALA A 303 2.46 -9.33 -21.72
N PHE A 304 1.17 -9.09 -21.52
CA PHE A 304 0.29 -8.40 -22.47
C PHE A 304 0.12 -6.90 -22.16
N SER A 305 0.56 -6.42 -21.00
CA SER A 305 0.56 -5.00 -20.63
C SER A 305 1.16 -4.13 -21.75
N GLY A 306 2.37 -4.47 -22.21
CA GLY A 306 3.06 -3.74 -23.28
C GLY A 306 2.46 -3.91 -24.68
N ILE A 307 1.59 -4.92 -24.88
CA ILE A 307 0.98 -5.25 -26.19
C ILE A 307 -0.41 -4.64 -26.33
N SER A 308 -1.16 -4.48 -25.24
CA SER A 308 -2.57 -4.08 -25.23
C SER A 308 -2.81 -2.78 -24.45
N ALA A 309 -2.88 -2.84 -23.11
CA ALA A 309 -3.31 -1.72 -22.27
C ALA A 309 -2.34 -0.53 -22.33
N ASN A 310 -1.03 -0.74 -22.23
CA ASN A 310 -0.05 0.36 -22.25
C ASN A 310 -0.03 1.12 -23.59
N PRO A 311 0.02 0.48 -24.78
CA PRO A 311 -0.08 1.20 -26.04
C PRO A 311 -1.44 1.89 -26.23
N LEU A 312 -2.55 1.33 -25.72
CA LEU A 312 -3.84 2.02 -25.67
C LEU A 312 -3.75 3.32 -24.86
N LEU A 313 -3.11 3.29 -23.69
CA LEU A 313 -2.91 4.49 -22.88
C LEU A 313 -2.00 5.51 -23.59
N GLY A 314 -0.97 5.03 -24.31
CA GLY A 314 -0.13 5.89 -25.14
C GLY A 314 -0.89 6.62 -26.24
N ARG A 315 -1.85 5.94 -26.89
CA ARG A 315 -2.76 6.57 -27.87
C ARG A 315 -3.68 7.60 -27.23
N ILE A 316 -4.28 7.29 -26.09
CA ILE A 316 -5.14 8.23 -25.35
C ILE A 316 -4.35 9.48 -24.94
N ALA A 317 -3.13 9.31 -24.43
CA ALA A 317 -2.25 10.41 -24.06
C ALA A 317 -1.84 11.26 -25.27
N GLN A 318 -1.49 10.61 -26.38
CA GLN A 318 -1.20 11.29 -27.65
C GLN A 318 -2.38 12.16 -28.11
N GLU A 319 -3.59 11.60 -28.15
CA GLU A 319 -4.78 12.34 -28.57
C GLU A 319 -5.07 13.51 -27.64
N LEU A 320 -5.02 13.30 -26.31
CA LEU A 320 -5.23 14.38 -25.34
C LEU A 320 -4.22 15.52 -25.51
N VAL A 321 -2.93 15.21 -25.67
CA VAL A 321 -1.88 16.23 -25.88
C VAL A 321 -2.15 17.04 -27.15
N ARG A 322 -2.66 16.42 -28.22
CA ARG A 322 -3.02 17.14 -29.46
C ARG A 322 -4.21 18.08 -29.28
N TYR A 323 -5.09 17.83 -28.32
CA TYR A 323 -6.13 18.78 -27.91
C TYR A 323 -5.68 19.78 -26.85
N GLY A 324 -4.38 19.81 -26.51
CA GLY A 324 -3.80 20.75 -25.56
C GLY A 324 -3.99 20.36 -24.09
N GLY A 325 -4.27 19.08 -23.79
CA GLY A 325 -4.23 18.56 -22.42
C GLY A 325 -2.83 18.10 -21.99
N ALA A 326 -2.74 17.47 -20.83
CA ALA A 326 -1.49 16.91 -20.31
C ALA A 326 -1.62 15.45 -19.89
N ALA A 327 -0.54 14.68 -20.04
CA ALA A 327 -0.44 13.31 -19.57
C ALA A 327 0.86 13.11 -18.78
N SER A 328 0.78 12.44 -17.63
CA SER A 328 1.93 12.14 -16.77
C SER A 328 2.17 10.64 -16.71
N LEU A 329 3.34 10.22 -17.19
CA LEU A 329 3.93 8.93 -16.87
C LEU A 329 4.83 9.10 -15.65
N ALA A 330 4.86 8.10 -14.78
CA ALA A 330 5.72 8.09 -13.60
C ALA A 330 6.49 6.76 -13.53
N GLU A 331 6.67 6.17 -12.35
CA GLU A 331 7.19 4.81 -12.15
C GLU A 331 8.66 4.67 -12.64
N THR A 332 9.59 5.41 -12.01
CA THR A 332 11.01 5.49 -12.41
C THR A 332 11.67 4.11 -12.48
N ASP A 333 11.41 3.23 -11.52
CA ASP A 333 11.93 1.85 -11.48
C ASP A 333 11.33 0.96 -12.59
N GLU A 334 10.11 1.25 -13.05
CA GLU A 334 9.51 0.56 -14.20
C GLU A 334 9.99 1.08 -15.55
N LEU A 335 10.93 2.03 -15.59
CA LEU A 335 11.52 2.53 -16.85
C LEU A 335 13.02 2.26 -16.96
N ILE A 336 13.61 1.55 -15.99
CA ILE A 336 15.03 1.14 -16.05
C ILE A 336 15.25 0.25 -17.27
N GLY A 337 16.16 0.65 -18.15
CA GLY A 337 16.44 -0.08 -19.40
C GLY A 337 15.56 0.31 -20.58
N ALA A 338 14.52 1.15 -20.37
CA ALA A 338 13.67 1.68 -21.43
C ALA A 338 14.10 3.07 -21.92
N GLU A 339 15.26 3.56 -21.49
CA GLU A 339 15.81 4.86 -21.88
C GLU A 339 15.90 5.02 -23.41
N PRO A 340 16.34 4.02 -24.20
CA PRO A 340 16.35 4.13 -25.66
C PRO A 340 14.98 4.38 -26.26
N TYR A 341 13.89 3.93 -25.62
CA TYR A 341 12.53 4.17 -26.08
C TYR A 341 12.01 5.55 -25.63
N VAL A 342 12.16 5.86 -24.35
CA VAL A 342 11.65 7.11 -23.76
C VAL A 342 12.32 8.33 -24.42
N LEU A 343 13.63 8.24 -24.67
CA LEU A 343 14.45 9.33 -25.19
C LEU A 343 14.51 9.43 -26.72
N GLN A 344 13.75 8.61 -27.47
CA GLN A 344 13.65 8.71 -28.94
C GLN A 344 13.15 10.08 -29.41
N LYS A 345 12.21 10.68 -28.67
CA LYS A 345 11.65 12.00 -28.95
C LYS A 345 11.56 12.78 -27.66
N VAL A 346 12.41 13.80 -27.52
CA VAL A 346 12.46 14.66 -26.33
C VAL A 346 12.48 16.11 -26.79
N ARG A 347 11.85 16.99 -26.02
CA ARG A 347 11.81 18.43 -26.28
C ARG A 347 13.21 19.05 -26.37
N ASP A 348 14.07 18.77 -25.39
CA ASP A 348 15.40 19.37 -25.27
C ASP A 348 16.34 18.46 -24.46
N VAL A 349 17.63 18.78 -24.48
CA VAL A 349 18.67 17.96 -23.85
C VAL A 349 18.57 18.01 -22.32
N GLU A 350 18.11 19.13 -21.76
CA GLU A 350 17.88 19.31 -20.33
C GLU A 350 16.82 18.33 -19.81
N THR A 351 15.72 18.16 -20.56
CA THR A 351 14.69 17.16 -20.22
C THR A 351 15.24 15.74 -20.27
N ALA A 352 16.05 15.41 -21.28
CA ALA A 352 16.69 14.10 -21.39
C ALA A 352 17.66 13.83 -20.23
N ARG A 353 18.51 14.80 -19.88
CA ARG A 353 19.42 14.71 -18.73
C ARG A 353 18.67 14.54 -17.42
N LYS A 354 17.59 15.31 -17.21
CA LYS A 354 16.79 15.23 -15.99
C LYS A 354 16.13 13.86 -15.84
N PHE A 355 15.59 13.28 -16.92
CA PHE A 355 15.10 11.90 -16.91
C PHE A 355 16.19 10.90 -16.47
N LEU A 356 17.38 10.96 -17.07
CA LEU A 356 18.50 10.08 -16.71
C LEU A 356 18.98 10.28 -15.27
N THR A 357 18.97 11.52 -14.77
CA THR A 357 19.31 11.82 -13.38
C THR A 357 18.33 11.17 -12.40
N PHE A 358 17.04 11.14 -12.73
CA PHE A 358 16.05 10.43 -11.91
C PHE A 358 16.27 8.92 -11.92
N THR A 359 16.50 8.33 -13.10
CA THR A 359 16.84 6.91 -13.23
C THR A 359 18.04 6.53 -12.36
N GLU A 360 19.14 7.26 -12.46
CA GLU A 360 20.36 6.97 -11.68
C GLU A 360 20.19 7.26 -10.19
N GLY A 361 19.53 8.37 -9.84
CA GLY A 361 19.24 8.71 -8.44
C GLY A 361 18.31 7.69 -7.77
N PHE A 362 17.40 7.07 -8.52
CA PHE A 362 16.56 5.99 -8.00
C PHE A 362 17.38 4.72 -7.74
N LYS A 363 18.24 4.30 -8.68
CA LYS A 363 19.16 3.17 -8.48
C LYS A 363 20.05 3.38 -7.26
N GLU A 364 20.65 4.57 -7.15
CA GLU A 364 21.49 4.94 -6.01
C GLU A 364 20.71 4.83 -4.69
N ARG A 365 19.50 5.41 -4.63
CA ARG A 365 18.64 5.34 -3.44
C ARG A 365 18.30 3.91 -3.05
N THR A 366 17.97 3.03 -4.01
CA THR A 366 17.68 1.62 -3.71
C THR A 366 18.92 0.88 -3.19
N SER A 367 20.11 1.24 -3.67
CA SER A 367 21.37 0.60 -3.26
C SER A 367 21.71 0.86 -1.80
N TRP A 368 21.37 2.05 -1.25
CA TRP A 368 21.55 2.37 0.18
C TRP A 368 20.79 1.42 1.11
N HIS A 369 19.77 0.77 0.56
CA HIS A 369 18.87 -0.14 1.24
C HIS A 369 19.19 -1.62 0.96
N GLY A 370 20.27 -1.92 0.23
CA GLY A 370 20.64 -3.29 -0.16
C GLY A 370 19.73 -3.88 -1.26
N ALA A 371 18.97 -3.03 -1.94
CA ALA A 371 18.12 -3.41 -3.06
C ALA A 371 18.67 -2.85 -4.39
N SER A 372 18.15 -3.34 -5.50
CA SER A 372 18.42 -2.82 -6.85
C SER A 372 17.09 -2.66 -7.57
N ALA A 373 16.95 -1.54 -8.29
CA ALA A 373 15.76 -1.27 -9.10
C ALA A 373 15.57 -2.34 -10.20
N GLU A 374 16.67 -2.91 -10.68
CA GLU A 374 16.71 -4.01 -11.65
C GLU A 374 16.21 -5.36 -11.08
N GLY A 375 16.03 -5.47 -9.75
CA GLY A 375 15.49 -6.67 -9.09
C GLY A 375 14.00 -6.94 -9.36
N ASN A 376 13.29 -6.01 -9.97
CA ASN A 376 11.92 -6.14 -10.51
C ASN A 376 12.04 -6.76 -11.91
N PRO A 377 11.42 -7.91 -12.29
CA PRO A 377 10.06 -8.36 -11.96
C PRO A 377 9.95 -9.40 -10.82
N SER A 378 8.77 -9.48 -10.20
CA SER A 378 8.45 -10.47 -9.15
C SER A 378 8.34 -11.92 -9.70
N GLY A 379 8.38 -12.93 -8.83
CA GLY A 379 8.16 -14.33 -9.22
C GLY A 379 6.82 -14.56 -9.95
N GLY A 380 5.76 -13.89 -9.51
CA GLY A 380 4.45 -13.92 -10.18
C GLY A 380 4.46 -13.31 -11.59
N ASN A 381 5.30 -12.29 -11.84
CA ASN A 381 5.49 -11.72 -13.18
C ASN A 381 6.31 -12.66 -14.08
N LYS A 382 7.38 -13.27 -13.55
CA LYS A 382 8.22 -14.26 -14.26
C LYS A 382 7.40 -15.47 -14.70
N PHE A 383 6.54 -15.99 -13.82
CA PHE A 383 5.58 -17.06 -14.12
C PHE A 383 4.67 -16.72 -15.31
N ARG A 384 4.33 -15.44 -15.51
CA ARG A 384 3.41 -14.95 -16.56
C ARG A 384 4.11 -14.34 -17.77
N GLY A 385 5.39 -14.62 -17.98
CA GLY A 385 6.09 -14.26 -19.22
C GLY A 385 6.80 -12.89 -19.22
N LEU A 386 6.93 -12.23 -18.07
CA LEU A 386 7.80 -11.05 -17.91
C LEU A 386 9.16 -11.48 -17.35
N TYR A 387 10.12 -11.69 -18.25
CA TYR A 387 11.37 -12.40 -17.94
C TYR A 387 12.37 -11.61 -17.09
N ASN A 388 12.45 -10.30 -17.33
CA ASN A 388 13.42 -9.42 -16.67
C ASN A 388 12.95 -7.96 -16.70
N ILE A 389 13.74 -7.08 -16.07
CA ILE A 389 13.42 -5.65 -15.97
C ILE A 389 13.29 -5.00 -17.34
N TYR A 390 14.19 -5.29 -18.28
CA TYR A 390 14.21 -4.66 -19.60
C TYR A 390 12.91 -4.89 -20.36
N LEU A 391 12.45 -6.14 -20.41
CA LEU A 391 11.21 -6.49 -21.10
C LEU A 391 10.00 -5.81 -20.45
N LYS A 392 9.95 -5.78 -19.11
CA LYS A 392 8.91 -5.08 -18.36
C LYS A 392 8.93 -3.58 -18.65
N SER A 393 10.09 -2.96 -18.59
CA SER A 393 10.27 -1.52 -18.71
C SER A 393 9.95 -1.01 -20.12
N ILE A 394 10.39 -1.72 -21.16
CA ILE A 394 10.02 -1.36 -22.53
C ILE A 394 8.49 -1.43 -22.69
N GLY A 395 7.86 -2.46 -22.12
CA GLY A 395 6.40 -2.60 -22.09
C GLY A 395 5.70 -1.47 -21.32
N ALA A 396 6.23 -1.05 -20.17
CA ALA A 396 5.72 0.08 -19.39
C ALA A 396 5.87 1.41 -20.16
N ALA A 397 7.01 1.62 -20.81
CA ALA A 397 7.31 2.82 -21.59
C ALA A 397 6.33 3.01 -22.78
N ARG A 398 5.66 1.95 -23.25
CA ARG A 398 4.60 2.03 -24.29
C ARG A 398 3.41 2.91 -23.90
N LYS A 399 3.27 3.29 -22.62
CA LYS A 399 2.34 4.36 -22.18
C LYS A 399 2.68 5.72 -22.80
N LYS A 400 3.88 5.88 -23.37
CA LYS A 400 4.24 6.96 -24.29
C LYS A 400 4.18 6.44 -25.74
N ASP A 401 3.25 6.93 -26.54
CA ASP A 401 3.24 6.60 -27.98
C ASP A 401 4.57 7.07 -28.66
N PRO A 402 5.12 6.31 -29.64
CA PRO A 402 6.36 6.68 -30.32
C PRO A 402 6.30 8.05 -31.02
N ALA A 403 5.12 8.50 -31.46
CA ALA A 403 4.98 9.80 -32.09
C ALA A 403 5.01 10.96 -31.07
N THR A 404 4.65 10.70 -29.82
CA THR A 404 4.63 11.69 -28.72
C THR A 404 6.03 11.95 -28.18
N ARG A 405 6.43 13.21 -28.11
CA ARG A 405 7.69 13.61 -27.46
C ARG A 405 7.51 13.71 -25.95
N LEU A 406 8.57 13.45 -25.20
CA LEU A 406 8.66 13.82 -23.79
C LEU A 406 8.90 15.35 -23.71
N ASP A 407 7.94 16.08 -23.13
CA ASP A 407 8.00 17.54 -23.02
C ASP A 407 8.71 18.01 -21.74
N TYR A 408 8.53 17.27 -20.64
CA TYR A 408 9.00 17.66 -19.31
C TYR A 408 9.37 16.45 -18.46
N ALA A 409 10.42 16.58 -17.65
CA ALA A 409 10.73 15.69 -16.55
C ALA A 409 10.63 16.48 -15.24
N ILE A 410 9.80 16.03 -14.30
CA ILE A 410 9.47 16.76 -13.07
C ILE A 410 9.69 15.90 -11.83
N ASP A 411 9.98 16.57 -10.72
CA ASP A 411 10.10 15.94 -9.41
C ASP A 411 8.72 15.46 -8.93
N TYR A 412 8.69 14.47 -8.03
CA TYR A 412 7.46 13.94 -7.44
C TYR A 412 6.53 15.07 -6.94
N GLY A 413 5.26 15.06 -7.38
CA GLY A 413 4.23 16.00 -6.97
C GLY A 413 4.40 17.45 -7.44
N ALA A 414 5.37 17.73 -8.32
CA ALA A 414 5.55 19.08 -8.86
C ALA A 414 4.43 19.47 -9.84
N PRO A 415 3.96 20.73 -9.85
CA PRO A 415 2.86 21.14 -10.73
C PRO A 415 3.15 20.94 -12.23
N MET A 416 2.11 20.61 -13.01
CA MET A 416 2.14 20.58 -14.48
C MET A 416 1.39 21.78 -15.07
N PRO A 417 2.01 22.98 -15.20
CA PRO A 417 1.32 24.18 -15.66
C PRO A 417 1.04 24.19 -17.17
N GLU A 418 1.89 23.52 -17.96
CA GLU A 418 1.83 23.53 -19.42
C GLU A 418 1.17 22.27 -19.97
N PRO A 419 0.60 22.30 -21.19
CA PRO A 419 0.18 21.10 -21.89
C PRO A 419 1.39 20.29 -22.37
N GLY A 420 1.19 18.98 -22.57
CA GLY A 420 2.25 18.08 -23.07
C GLY A 420 2.35 16.75 -22.33
N TYR A 421 3.37 15.98 -22.68
CA TYR A 421 3.66 14.70 -22.05
C TYR A 421 4.77 14.85 -21.01
N TYR A 422 4.46 14.49 -19.77
CA TYR A 422 5.33 14.60 -18.61
C TYR A 422 5.85 13.23 -18.18
N PHE A 423 7.10 13.19 -17.74
CA PHE A 423 7.62 12.17 -16.84
C PHE A 423 7.75 12.76 -15.44
N MET A 424 7.25 12.05 -14.42
CA MET A 424 7.36 12.43 -13.01
C MET A 424 8.18 11.38 -12.26
N ASP A 425 9.20 11.79 -11.52
CA ASP A 425 9.95 10.88 -10.66
C ASP A 425 9.05 10.30 -9.56
N SER A 426 8.99 8.98 -9.45
CA SER A 426 8.23 8.26 -8.43
C SER A 426 8.70 6.80 -8.34
N PRO A 427 8.38 6.07 -7.25
CA PRO A 427 8.43 4.62 -7.27
C PRO A 427 7.28 4.07 -8.13
N GLY A 428 7.37 2.80 -8.51
CA GLY A 428 6.39 2.04 -9.28
C GLY A 428 5.21 1.57 -8.43
N ASN A 429 5.32 1.61 -7.10
CA ASN A 429 4.20 1.39 -6.20
C ASN A 429 2.97 2.25 -6.57
N ASP A 430 1.88 1.56 -6.92
CA ASP A 430 0.65 2.11 -7.50
C ASP A 430 0.16 3.39 -6.83
N LEU A 431 -0.06 3.34 -5.51
CA LEU A 431 -0.69 4.44 -4.78
C LEU A 431 0.29 5.57 -4.48
N GLU A 432 1.57 5.25 -4.28
CA GLU A 432 2.63 6.24 -4.11
C GLU A 432 2.80 7.07 -5.38
N SER A 433 2.87 6.42 -6.54
CA SER A 433 2.94 7.11 -7.84
C SER A 433 1.71 7.98 -8.10
N ILE A 434 0.50 7.42 -7.93
CA ILE A 434 -0.77 8.15 -8.15
C ILE A 434 -0.86 9.39 -7.26
N ALA A 435 -0.45 9.31 -5.99
CA ALA A 435 -0.46 10.46 -5.09
C ALA A 435 0.40 11.61 -5.65
N GLY A 436 1.56 11.31 -6.22
CA GLY A 436 2.38 12.32 -6.90
C GLY A 436 1.64 12.91 -8.10
N GLN A 437 1.06 12.07 -8.96
CA GLN A 437 0.33 12.53 -10.16
C GLN A 437 -0.86 13.43 -9.81
N VAL A 438 -1.62 13.07 -8.77
CA VAL A 438 -2.75 13.87 -8.29
C VAL A 438 -2.27 15.21 -7.71
N ALA A 439 -1.17 15.23 -6.96
CA ALA A 439 -0.56 16.46 -6.47
C ALA A 439 -0.03 17.35 -7.60
N SER A 440 0.50 16.75 -8.67
CA SER A 440 0.93 17.46 -9.90
C SER A 440 -0.24 18.06 -10.69
N GLY A 441 -1.47 17.73 -10.33
CA GLY A 441 -2.70 18.32 -10.85
C GLY A 441 -3.55 17.40 -11.73
N CYS A 442 -3.25 16.08 -11.79
CA CYS A 442 -4.07 15.14 -12.52
C CYS A 442 -5.51 15.12 -11.97
N ASN A 443 -6.49 15.19 -12.87
CA ASN A 443 -7.93 15.18 -12.58
C ASN A 443 -8.64 13.95 -13.15
N LEU A 444 -7.90 13.02 -13.76
CA LEU A 444 -8.34 11.68 -14.17
C LEU A 444 -7.13 10.74 -14.15
N ILE A 445 -7.30 9.49 -13.75
CA ILE A 445 -6.23 8.48 -13.72
C ILE A 445 -6.61 7.34 -14.66
N PHE A 446 -5.67 6.90 -15.51
CA PHE A 446 -5.76 5.64 -16.22
C PHE A 446 -4.84 4.62 -15.55
N PHE A 447 -5.44 3.50 -15.18
CA PHE A 447 -4.79 2.45 -14.43
C PHE A 447 -4.76 1.17 -15.26
N ALA A 448 -3.61 0.82 -15.83
CA ALA A 448 -3.41 -0.40 -16.60
C ALA A 448 -3.07 -1.58 -15.67
N THR A 449 -3.71 -2.73 -15.88
CA THR A 449 -3.47 -3.91 -15.05
C THR A 449 -3.68 -5.22 -15.79
N GLY A 450 -2.74 -6.16 -15.66
CA GLY A 450 -2.91 -7.52 -16.18
C GLY A 450 -3.68 -8.45 -15.26
N ASN A 451 -3.59 -8.20 -13.95
CA ASN A 451 -4.20 -9.04 -12.93
C ASN A 451 -5.57 -8.54 -12.45
N GLY A 452 -5.93 -7.31 -12.78
CA GLY A 452 -7.18 -6.71 -12.36
C GLY A 452 -7.06 -5.99 -11.02
N SER A 453 -6.08 -5.10 -10.89
CA SER A 453 -5.93 -4.26 -9.71
C SER A 453 -7.16 -3.39 -9.47
N ILE A 454 -7.62 -3.32 -8.22
CA ILE A 454 -8.81 -2.55 -7.83
C ILE A 454 -8.49 -1.14 -7.30
N THR A 455 -7.23 -0.70 -7.36
CA THR A 455 -6.76 0.57 -6.80
C THR A 455 -7.59 1.78 -7.27
N ASN A 456 -7.98 2.66 -6.33
CA ASN A 456 -8.70 3.92 -6.59
C ASN A 456 -8.20 5.04 -5.67
N PHE A 457 -8.27 6.27 -6.17
CA PHE A 457 -7.96 7.49 -5.41
C PHE A 457 -9.24 8.20 -4.94
N PRO A 458 -9.30 8.79 -3.72
CA PRO A 458 -10.56 9.23 -3.11
C PRO A 458 -11.32 10.34 -3.84
N PHE A 459 -10.62 11.27 -4.51
CA PHE A 459 -11.25 12.43 -5.18
C PHE A 459 -10.87 12.58 -6.65
N VAL A 460 -10.17 11.61 -7.24
CA VAL A 460 -9.81 11.60 -8.65
C VAL A 460 -10.32 10.31 -9.28
N PRO A 461 -11.18 10.37 -10.31
CA PRO A 461 -11.71 9.17 -10.95
C PRO A 461 -10.59 8.34 -11.56
N THR A 462 -10.63 7.03 -11.31
CA THR A 462 -9.68 6.04 -11.85
C THR A 462 -10.39 5.15 -12.86
N VAL A 463 -9.92 5.20 -14.12
CA VAL A 463 -10.36 4.36 -15.24
C VAL A 463 -9.46 3.13 -15.31
N LYS A 464 -10.00 1.96 -14.99
CA LYS A 464 -9.23 0.70 -14.96
C LYS A 464 -9.28 -0.02 -16.30
N VAL A 465 -8.10 -0.33 -16.82
CA VAL A 465 -7.89 -0.93 -18.15
C VAL A 465 -7.19 -2.27 -17.98
N VAL A 466 -7.87 -3.36 -18.35
CA VAL A 466 -7.34 -4.72 -18.19
C VAL A 466 -6.81 -5.29 -19.51
N THR A 467 -5.70 -6.02 -19.46
CA THR A 467 -4.91 -6.44 -20.64
C THR A 467 -5.54 -7.57 -21.46
N THR A 468 -6.40 -8.40 -20.86
CA THR A 468 -6.98 -9.59 -21.50
C THR A 468 -8.49 -9.65 -21.32
N THR A 469 -9.19 -10.17 -22.34
CA THR A 469 -10.67 -10.29 -22.33
C THR A 469 -11.15 -11.25 -21.26
N GLN A 470 -10.46 -12.38 -21.07
CA GLN A 470 -10.83 -13.34 -20.04
C GLN A 470 -10.79 -12.73 -18.64
N ARG A 471 -9.77 -11.92 -18.34
CA ARG A 471 -9.68 -11.22 -17.05
C ARG A 471 -10.76 -10.15 -16.92
N PHE A 472 -11.07 -9.42 -18.00
CA PHE A 472 -12.18 -8.47 -18.01
C PHE A 472 -13.51 -9.14 -17.67
N GLU A 473 -13.83 -10.28 -18.29
CA GLU A 473 -15.08 -11.01 -18.03
C GLU A 473 -15.16 -11.52 -16.59
N LEU A 474 -14.04 -11.99 -16.03
CA LEU A 474 -13.96 -12.43 -14.64
C LEU A 474 -14.21 -11.28 -13.64
N LEU A 475 -13.75 -10.08 -13.98
CA LEU A 475 -13.74 -8.87 -13.14
C LEU A 475 -14.62 -7.74 -13.72
N ALA A 476 -15.68 -8.08 -14.43
CA ALA A 476 -16.48 -7.09 -15.18
C ALA A 476 -17.16 -6.04 -14.29
N ASN A 477 -17.34 -6.34 -13.00
CA ASN A 477 -17.86 -5.40 -12.00
C ASN A 477 -16.78 -4.51 -11.37
N ASP A 478 -15.51 -4.73 -11.73
CA ASP A 478 -14.35 -4.04 -11.17
C ASP A 478 -13.47 -3.36 -12.26
N MET A 479 -13.75 -3.55 -13.56
CA MET A 479 -12.96 -3.02 -14.68
C MET A 479 -13.76 -2.13 -15.62
N ASP A 480 -13.18 -1.02 -16.10
CA ASP A 480 -13.84 -0.08 -17.01
C ASP A 480 -13.62 -0.41 -18.49
N VAL A 481 -12.41 -0.83 -18.87
CA VAL A 481 -12.00 -1.03 -20.27
C VAL A 481 -11.34 -2.40 -20.47
N ASN A 482 -11.77 -3.12 -21.52
CA ASN A 482 -11.16 -4.37 -21.97
C ASN A 482 -10.13 -4.11 -23.09
N ALA A 483 -8.85 -3.96 -22.75
CA ALA A 483 -7.80 -3.83 -23.77
C ALA A 483 -7.49 -5.17 -24.50
N GLY A 484 -7.92 -6.29 -23.92
CA GLY A 484 -7.79 -7.61 -24.53
C GLY A 484 -8.57 -7.80 -25.84
N GLN A 485 -9.49 -6.89 -26.16
CA GLN A 485 -10.13 -6.85 -27.48
C GLN A 485 -9.11 -6.68 -28.61
N TYR A 486 -8.00 -5.98 -28.35
CA TYR A 486 -6.89 -5.88 -29.30
C TYR A 486 -6.28 -7.25 -29.62
N LEU A 487 -6.09 -8.08 -28.59
CA LEU A 487 -5.62 -9.46 -28.76
C LEU A 487 -6.64 -10.31 -29.55
N ASN A 488 -7.93 -9.96 -29.49
CA ASN A 488 -9.01 -10.62 -30.20
C ASN A 488 -9.29 -10.06 -31.61
N GLY A 489 -8.44 -9.15 -32.10
CA GLY A 489 -8.47 -8.65 -33.48
C GLY A 489 -9.16 -7.31 -33.71
N ILE A 490 -9.65 -6.64 -32.66
CA ILE A 490 -10.06 -5.23 -32.77
C ILE A 490 -8.83 -4.36 -33.02
N SER A 491 -8.95 -3.37 -33.90
CA SER A 491 -7.83 -2.45 -34.18
C SER A 491 -7.54 -1.54 -32.98
N MET A 492 -6.28 -1.15 -32.81
CA MET A 492 -5.91 -0.20 -31.75
C MET A 492 -6.59 1.16 -31.92
N ASP A 493 -6.84 1.58 -33.16
CA ASP A 493 -7.51 2.86 -33.45
C ASP A 493 -8.97 2.84 -32.97
N GLU A 494 -9.72 1.78 -33.30
CA GLU A 494 -11.11 1.61 -32.84
C GLU A 494 -11.20 1.49 -31.31
N LEU A 495 -10.30 0.70 -30.70
CA LEU A 495 -10.25 0.56 -29.24
C LEU A 495 -9.91 1.89 -28.54
N SER A 496 -8.99 2.67 -29.13
CA SER A 496 -8.60 4.00 -28.63
C SER A 496 -9.76 4.98 -28.68
N GLU A 497 -10.51 5.01 -29.77
CA GLU A 497 -11.70 5.86 -29.89
C GLU A 497 -12.74 5.52 -28.81
N GLN A 498 -13.08 4.24 -28.63
CA GLN A 498 -14.04 3.78 -27.62
C GLN A 498 -13.59 4.16 -26.19
N ALA A 499 -12.32 3.91 -25.85
CA ALA A 499 -11.78 4.23 -24.54
C ALA A 499 -11.69 5.75 -24.29
N PHE A 500 -11.37 6.53 -25.32
CA PHE A 500 -11.33 7.99 -25.23
C PHE A 500 -12.73 8.59 -24.99
N GLU A 501 -13.76 8.11 -25.70
CA GLU A 501 -15.15 8.53 -25.47
C GLU A 501 -15.64 8.19 -24.05
N LEU A 502 -15.34 6.99 -23.56
CA LEU A 502 -15.68 6.60 -22.19
C LEU A 502 -15.03 7.55 -21.18
N SER A 503 -13.77 7.91 -21.39
CA SER A 503 -13.03 8.82 -20.51
C SER A 503 -13.63 10.22 -20.47
N LEU A 504 -14.13 10.75 -21.60
CA LEU A 504 -14.85 12.02 -21.61
C LEU A 504 -16.21 11.93 -20.89
N GLN A 505 -16.92 10.80 -21.00
CA GLN A 505 -18.12 10.57 -20.20
C GLN A 505 -17.79 10.55 -18.70
N ILE A 506 -16.68 9.91 -18.30
CA ILE A 506 -16.24 9.84 -16.91
C ILE A 506 -15.82 11.20 -16.38
N ALA A 507 -15.05 11.96 -17.16
CA ALA A 507 -14.71 13.34 -16.85
C ALA A 507 -15.98 14.22 -16.68
N SER A 508 -17.00 13.95 -17.51
CA SER A 508 -18.31 14.63 -17.50
C SER A 508 -19.25 14.20 -16.36
N GLY A 509 -18.83 13.30 -15.47
CA GLY A 509 -19.59 12.90 -14.27
C GLY A 509 -20.16 11.49 -14.29
N LYS A 510 -19.93 10.70 -15.34
CA LYS A 510 -20.17 9.25 -15.26
C LYS A 510 -19.21 8.65 -14.22
N ARG A 511 -19.73 7.95 -13.22
CA ARG A 511 -18.90 7.27 -12.23
C ARG A 511 -18.18 6.08 -12.88
N SER A 512 -16.87 6.00 -12.72
CA SER A 512 -16.09 4.81 -13.07
C SER A 512 -16.52 3.63 -12.21
N VAL A 513 -16.16 2.42 -12.63
CA VAL A 513 -16.43 1.21 -11.87
C VAL A 513 -15.77 1.28 -10.49
N GLY A 514 -14.55 1.83 -10.41
CA GLY A 514 -13.86 2.07 -9.13
C GLY A 514 -14.61 2.97 -8.16
N GLU A 515 -15.16 4.07 -8.66
CA GLU A 515 -15.95 4.97 -7.81
C GLU A 515 -17.22 4.30 -7.28
N LYS A 516 -17.81 3.38 -8.04
CA LYS A 516 -19.00 2.62 -7.62
C LYS A 516 -18.67 1.55 -6.58
N ALA A 517 -17.45 1.01 -6.59
CA ALA A 517 -17.00 -0.01 -5.64
C ALA A 517 -16.91 0.54 -4.20
N GLY A 518 -16.79 1.86 -4.03
CA GLY A 518 -16.90 2.50 -2.71
C GLY A 518 -15.67 2.33 -1.81
N HIS A 519 -14.50 2.04 -2.40
CA HIS A 519 -13.23 1.98 -1.68
C HIS A 519 -12.15 2.80 -2.40
N SER A 520 -11.28 3.43 -1.61
CA SER A 520 -10.15 4.22 -2.08
C SER A 520 -9.08 4.31 -0.99
N GLN A 521 -7.84 4.57 -1.38
CA GLN A 521 -6.72 4.72 -0.46
C GLN A 521 -5.81 5.85 -0.93
N VAL A 522 -4.98 6.35 -0.02
CA VAL A 522 -3.91 7.30 -0.32
C VAL A 522 -2.64 6.78 0.32
N GLN A 523 -1.57 6.76 -0.47
CA GLN A 523 -0.23 6.47 0.00
C GLN A 523 0.69 7.51 -0.62
N ILE A 524 1.42 8.25 0.20
CA ILE A 524 2.46 9.19 -0.28
C ILE A 524 3.79 8.43 -0.29
N TRP A 525 4.71 8.79 -1.19
CA TRP A 525 6.02 8.15 -1.29
C TRP A 525 6.70 8.07 0.09
N ARG A 526 6.85 6.83 0.60
CA ARG A 526 7.27 6.61 1.98
C ARG A 526 8.69 7.12 2.25
N ASN A 527 8.88 7.62 3.46
CA ASN A 527 10.16 8.07 3.99
C ASN A 527 11.22 6.96 3.92
N TRP A 528 12.23 7.13 3.08
CA TRP A 528 13.40 6.24 3.03
C TRP A 528 14.32 6.52 4.22
N ARG A 529 14.64 5.50 5.01
CA ARG A 529 15.39 5.65 6.26
C ARG A 529 16.90 5.85 6.04
N GLN A 530 17.47 5.27 5.00
CA GLN A 530 18.89 5.44 4.68
C GLN A 530 19.06 6.64 3.73
N THR A 531 20.07 7.46 4.01
CA THR A 531 20.47 8.60 3.16
C THR A 531 21.79 8.36 2.43
N ASP A 532 22.46 7.25 2.75
CA ASP A 532 23.67 6.74 2.11
C ASP A 532 23.85 5.25 2.48
N SER A 533 24.90 4.60 1.96
CA SER A 533 25.19 3.18 2.21
C SER A 533 26.07 2.90 3.44
N SER A 534 26.42 3.90 4.26
CA SER A 534 27.40 3.76 5.34
C SER A 534 27.00 2.78 6.44
N GLN A 535 25.69 2.61 6.67
CA GLN A 535 25.14 1.70 7.68
C GLN A 535 24.68 0.36 7.10
N LEU A 536 24.71 0.19 5.78
CA LEU A 536 24.08 -0.94 5.11
C LEU A 536 24.64 -2.29 5.59
N ASP A 537 25.96 -2.42 5.67
CA ASP A 537 26.60 -3.66 6.11
C ASP A 537 26.24 -4.02 7.55
N ALA A 538 26.21 -3.03 8.45
CA ALA A 538 25.83 -3.24 9.84
C ALA A 538 24.35 -3.67 9.98
N LEU A 539 23.46 -3.05 9.19
CA LEU A 539 22.03 -3.37 9.20
C LEU A 539 21.76 -4.77 8.63
N LEU A 540 22.40 -5.14 7.52
CA LEU A 540 22.25 -6.46 6.90
C LEU A 540 22.68 -7.61 7.83
N HIS A 541 23.66 -7.37 8.70
CA HIS A 541 24.22 -8.38 9.61
C HIS A 541 23.78 -8.20 11.08
N THR A 542 22.72 -7.44 11.35
CA THR A 542 22.19 -7.28 12.71
C THR A 542 21.67 -8.63 13.22
N PRO A 543 22.17 -9.14 14.37
CA PRO A 543 21.76 -10.43 14.90
C PRO A 543 20.30 -10.38 15.38
N LEU A 544 19.54 -11.44 15.09
CA LEU A 544 18.17 -11.57 15.59
C LEU A 544 18.17 -11.77 17.12
N PRO A 545 17.18 -11.18 17.82
CA PRO A 545 16.92 -11.47 19.22
C PRO A 545 16.69 -12.96 19.49
N THR A 546 16.95 -13.38 20.73
CA THR A 546 16.94 -14.81 21.11
C THR A 546 15.54 -15.40 21.33
N GLY A 547 14.53 -14.56 21.53
CA GLY A 547 13.19 -14.95 21.97
C GLY A 547 13.07 -15.22 23.48
N GLU A 548 14.18 -15.25 24.22
CA GLU A 548 14.22 -15.63 25.64
C GLU A 548 13.86 -14.46 26.57
N PRO A 549 13.11 -14.68 27.66
CA PRO A 549 12.74 -13.62 28.59
C PRO A 549 13.96 -13.04 29.32
N ILE A 550 13.94 -11.73 29.55
CA ILE A 550 15.00 -10.98 30.21
C ILE A 550 14.84 -11.10 31.73
N ALA A 551 15.94 -11.39 32.42
CA ALA A 551 15.95 -11.53 33.87
C ALA A 551 15.65 -10.20 34.58
N ILE A 552 14.61 -10.19 35.41
CA ILE A 552 14.22 -9.03 36.22
C ILE A 552 14.68 -9.17 37.68
N GLN A 553 14.77 -8.05 38.37
CA GLN A 553 15.06 -8.03 39.81
C GLN A 553 13.94 -8.74 40.58
N ALA A 554 14.32 -9.67 41.45
CA ALA A 554 13.38 -10.41 42.27
C ALA A 554 12.60 -9.46 43.19
N ASP A 555 11.27 -9.66 43.26
CA ASP A 555 10.44 -8.97 44.23
C ASP A 555 10.06 -9.93 45.37
N ALA A 556 10.26 -9.51 46.62
CA ALA A 556 9.92 -10.31 47.79
C ALA A 556 8.39 -10.45 47.98
N ALA A 557 7.58 -9.70 47.23
CA ALA A 557 6.13 -9.60 47.37
C ALA A 557 5.30 -10.27 46.25
N ALA A 558 5.93 -11.09 45.39
CA ALA A 558 5.35 -11.56 44.12
C ALA A 558 4.08 -12.44 44.20
N ASP A 559 3.56 -12.77 45.38
CA ASP A 559 2.57 -13.86 45.55
C ASP A 559 1.29 -13.48 46.33
N THR A 560 0.91 -12.18 46.38
CA THR A 560 -0.17 -11.73 47.30
C THR A 560 -1.30 -10.88 46.70
N ASN A 561 -1.36 -10.65 45.39
CA ASN A 561 -2.46 -9.85 44.81
C ASN A 561 -3.75 -10.70 44.64
N PRO A 562 -4.88 -10.34 45.27
CA PRO A 562 -6.11 -11.13 45.22
C PRO A 562 -6.93 -10.95 43.94
N ILE A 563 -6.54 -10.07 43.02
CA ILE A 563 -7.32 -9.82 41.79
C ILE A 563 -7.38 -11.07 40.90
N ARG A 564 -8.57 -11.35 40.36
CA ARG A 564 -8.82 -12.49 39.46
C ARG A 564 -9.50 -12.00 38.18
N PHE A 565 -9.15 -12.62 37.06
CA PHE A 565 -9.69 -12.34 35.73
C PHE A 565 -10.53 -13.52 35.26
N THR A 566 -11.56 -13.24 34.46
CA THR A 566 -12.38 -14.25 33.81
C THR A 566 -11.99 -14.31 32.34
N LEU A 567 -11.30 -15.36 31.93
CA LEU A 567 -10.87 -15.55 30.54
C LEU A 567 -11.65 -16.67 29.87
N THR A 568 -11.75 -16.60 28.55
CA THR A 568 -12.34 -17.66 27.74
C THR A 568 -11.27 -18.71 27.43
N CYS A 569 -11.58 -19.98 27.66
CA CYS A 569 -10.71 -21.12 27.37
C CYS A 569 -11.30 -21.96 26.22
N HIS A 570 -10.46 -22.26 25.24
CA HIS A 570 -10.80 -23.11 24.09
C HIS A 570 -9.62 -24.00 23.75
N ASN A 571 -9.81 -25.33 23.72
CA ASN A 571 -8.76 -26.33 23.49
C ASN A 571 -7.50 -26.12 24.37
N GLY A 572 -7.69 -25.69 25.63
CA GLY A 572 -6.58 -25.43 26.55
C GLY A 572 -5.91 -24.05 26.40
N HIS A 573 -6.33 -23.24 25.42
CA HIS A 573 -5.82 -21.88 25.22
C HIS A 573 -6.75 -20.84 25.84
N ARG A 574 -6.21 -20.08 26.79
CA ARG A 574 -6.86 -18.93 27.45
C ARG A 574 -6.69 -17.68 26.60
N ALA A 575 -7.75 -16.87 26.51
CA ALA A 575 -7.72 -15.57 25.88
C ALA A 575 -8.76 -14.65 26.52
N SER A 576 -8.44 -13.36 26.63
CA SER A 576 -9.39 -12.32 27.06
C SER A 576 -10.43 -11.96 26.02
N ASP A 577 -10.22 -12.33 24.75
CA ASP A 577 -11.10 -11.98 23.65
C ASP A 577 -11.11 -13.09 22.59
N ARG A 578 -12.13 -13.10 21.72
CA ARG A 578 -12.29 -14.03 20.60
C ARG A 578 -12.66 -13.27 19.34
N ILE A 579 -11.70 -13.16 18.43
CA ILE A 579 -11.77 -12.33 17.23
C ILE A 579 -11.79 -13.21 15.97
N GLY A 580 -12.68 -12.86 15.04
CA GLY A 580 -12.58 -13.28 13.64
C GLY A 580 -11.69 -12.31 12.87
N LEU A 581 -10.47 -12.72 12.54
CA LEU A 581 -9.49 -11.88 11.88
C LEU A 581 -9.58 -12.04 10.35
N ILE A 582 -9.66 -10.93 9.64
CA ILE A 582 -9.45 -10.86 8.19
C ILE A 582 -8.14 -10.11 7.99
N LEU A 583 -7.12 -10.82 7.55
CA LEU A 583 -5.78 -10.28 7.44
C LEU A 583 -5.44 -10.08 5.95
N PRO A 584 -5.51 -8.84 5.43
CA PRO A 584 -5.13 -8.57 4.04
C PRO A 584 -3.62 -8.81 3.87
N THR A 585 -3.18 -9.34 2.74
CA THR A 585 -1.75 -9.53 2.45
C THR A 585 -1.14 -8.37 1.66
N SER A 586 -1.92 -7.34 1.36
CA SER A 586 -1.45 -6.20 0.59
C SER A 586 -2.29 -4.94 0.85
N LEU A 587 -1.69 -3.78 0.58
CA LEU A 587 -2.39 -2.49 0.57
C LEU A 587 -3.70 -2.54 -0.24
N CYS A 588 -3.66 -3.09 -1.45
CA CYS A 588 -4.82 -3.16 -2.35
C CYS A 588 -6.00 -3.97 -1.79
N SER A 589 -5.74 -5.02 -1.00
CA SER A 589 -6.78 -5.84 -0.35
C SER A 589 -7.29 -5.25 0.96
N GLY A 590 -6.59 -4.26 1.53
CA GLY A 590 -6.88 -3.68 2.85
C GLY A 590 -8.28 -3.06 2.99
N GLN A 591 -8.73 -2.25 2.03
CA GLN A 591 -10.09 -1.69 2.13
C GLN A 591 -11.19 -2.74 1.95
N VAL A 592 -10.98 -3.73 1.08
CA VAL A 592 -11.94 -4.82 0.91
C VAL A 592 -12.04 -5.63 2.20
N ALA A 593 -10.92 -5.90 2.88
CA ALA A 593 -10.92 -6.52 4.20
C ALA A 593 -11.74 -5.72 5.22
N ASN A 594 -11.57 -4.39 5.27
CA ASN A 594 -12.37 -3.51 6.13
C ASN A 594 -13.87 -3.58 5.81
N MET A 595 -14.24 -3.53 4.52
CA MET A 595 -15.64 -3.64 4.09
C MET A 595 -16.25 -4.98 4.52
N ILE A 596 -15.51 -6.08 4.40
CA ILE A 596 -15.95 -7.40 4.85
C ILE A 596 -16.14 -7.39 6.37
N ALA A 597 -15.14 -6.97 7.16
CA ALA A 597 -15.23 -6.96 8.61
C ALA A 597 -16.43 -6.11 9.10
N GLN A 598 -16.64 -4.93 8.52
CA GLN A 598 -17.79 -4.07 8.83
C GLN A 598 -19.12 -4.76 8.48
N ARG A 599 -19.22 -5.41 7.32
CA ARG A 599 -20.41 -6.15 6.90
C ARG A 599 -20.73 -7.31 7.87
N LEU A 600 -19.72 -8.09 8.27
CA LEU A 600 -19.89 -9.22 9.19
C LEU A 600 -20.33 -8.73 10.59
N ASN A 601 -19.71 -7.66 11.10
CA ASN A 601 -20.07 -7.03 12.37
C ASN A 601 -21.50 -6.47 12.35
N LYS A 602 -21.86 -5.72 11.30
CA LYS A 602 -23.22 -5.15 11.16
C LYS A 602 -24.31 -6.22 11.14
N ARG A 603 -24.00 -7.41 10.64
CA ARG A 603 -24.92 -8.56 10.62
C ARG A 603 -24.93 -9.37 11.92
N GLY A 604 -24.01 -9.10 12.84
CA GLY A 604 -23.90 -9.83 14.10
C GLY A 604 -23.52 -11.31 13.93
N LEU A 605 -22.85 -11.68 12.82
CA LEU A 605 -22.60 -13.08 12.47
C LEU A 605 -21.84 -13.86 13.58
N GLY A 606 -20.97 -13.18 14.31
CA GLY A 606 -20.14 -13.78 15.37
C GLY A 606 -20.83 -13.97 16.72
N GLN A 607 -21.87 -13.18 17.03
CA GLN A 607 -22.49 -13.11 18.36
C GLN A 607 -23.11 -14.44 18.83
N PRO A 608 -23.81 -15.24 17.98
CA PRO A 608 -24.37 -16.52 18.40
C PRO A 608 -23.31 -17.58 18.76
N LYS A 609 -22.04 -17.34 18.45
CA LYS A 609 -20.94 -18.32 18.49
C LYS A 609 -19.71 -17.82 19.25
N GLN A 610 -19.93 -16.84 20.14
CA GLN A 610 -18.93 -16.31 21.08
C GLN A 610 -17.72 -15.63 20.42
N LEU A 611 -17.85 -15.10 19.20
CA LEU A 611 -16.93 -14.07 18.72
C LEU A 611 -17.40 -12.71 19.23
N SER A 612 -16.48 -11.89 19.73
CA SER A 612 -16.78 -10.52 20.14
C SER A 612 -16.96 -9.59 18.94
N ARG A 613 -16.10 -9.74 17.92
CA ARG A 613 -16.09 -8.93 16.69
C ARG A 613 -15.26 -9.58 15.58
N PHE A 614 -15.46 -9.09 14.37
CA PHE A 614 -14.54 -9.25 13.25
C PHE A 614 -13.62 -8.04 13.16
N VAL A 615 -12.33 -8.27 12.92
CA VAL A 615 -11.33 -7.20 12.74
C VAL A 615 -10.64 -7.40 11.40
N ALA A 616 -10.43 -6.31 10.67
CA ALA A 616 -9.52 -6.26 9.55
C ALA A 616 -8.30 -5.40 9.92
N LEU A 617 -7.11 -5.85 9.53
CA LEU A 617 -5.85 -5.14 9.78
C LEU A 617 -5.32 -4.58 8.46
N ALA A 618 -6.01 -3.58 7.91
CA ALA A 618 -5.60 -2.92 6.69
C ALA A 618 -4.30 -2.13 6.90
N HIS A 619 -3.30 -2.37 6.06
CA HIS A 619 -1.98 -1.73 6.08
C HIS A 619 -1.55 -1.29 4.68
N THR A 620 -0.34 -0.74 4.59
CA THR A 620 0.23 -0.14 3.38
C THR A 620 1.37 -0.95 2.76
N GLU A 621 1.67 -2.11 3.35
CA GLU A 621 2.73 -3.02 2.90
C GLU A 621 2.20 -4.16 2.02
N GLY A 622 3.12 -5.03 1.59
CA GLY A 622 2.85 -6.24 0.82
C GLY A 622 2.94 -6.04 -0.70
N CYS A 623 2.82 -4.80 -1.19
CA CYS A 623 2.97 -4.42 -2.59
C CYS A 623 4.05 -3.33 -2.74
N GLY A 624 4.78 -3.35 -3.86
CA GLY A 624 5.75 -2.32 -4.26
C GLY A 624 6.75 -1.92 -3.17
N THR A 625 7.35 -2.91 -2.50
CA THR A 625 8.33 -2.72 -1.41
C THR A 625 9.52 -3.65 -1.65
N SER A 626 10.73 -3.22 -1.29
CA SER A 626 11.95 -4.01 -1.39
C SER A 626 11.86 -5.37 -0.67
N GLY A 627 12.56 -6.38 -1.22
CA GLY A 627 12.69 -7.70 -0.58
C GLY A 627 13.75 -7.76 0.53
N GLY A 628 13.97 -8.96 1.07
CA GLY A 628 14.95 -9.20 2.14
C GLY A 628 14.38 -8.85 3.52
N GLN A 629 15.18 -8.22 4.39
CA GLN A 629 14.79 -7.92 5.78
C GLN A 629 13.42 -7.20 5.93
N PRO A 630 13.02 -6.22 5.08
CA PRO A 630 11.70 -5.60 5.18
C PRO A 630 10.55 -6.60 4.97
N GLU A 631 10.72 -7.54 4.04
CA GLU A 631 9.74 -8.60 3.73
C GLU A 631 9.68 -9.65 4.86
N GLU A 632 10.82 -10.02 5.44
CA GLU A 632 10.89 -10.90 6.62
C GLU A 632 10.21 -10.26 7.85
N LEU A 633 10.49 -8.97 8.09
CA LEU A 633 9.84 -8.20 9.16
C LEU A 633 8.32 -8.15 8.97
N TYR A 634 7.87 -7.91 7.74
CA TYR A 634 6.46 -7.94 7.36
C TYR A 634 5.86 -9.32 7.66
N ALA A 635 6.43 -10.40 7.12
CA ALA A 635 5.93 -11.76 7.29
C ALA A 635 5.87 -12.15 8.78
N ARG A 636 6.92 -11.88 9.55
CA ARG A 636 6.98 -12.12 11.00
C ARG A 636 5.86 -11.41 11.74
N THR A 637 5.63 -10.13 11.45
CA THR A 637 4.59 -9.33 12.10
C THR A 637 3.19 -9.88 11.77
N MET A 638 2.94 -10.21 10.51
CA MET A 638 1.67 -10.78 10.07
C MET A 638 1.40 -12.15 10.70
N ILE A 639 2.42 -13.01 10.77
CA ILE A 639 2.34 -14.32 11.43
C ILE A 639 2.15 -14.17 12.95
N GLY A 640 2.71 -13.13 13.57
CA GLY A 640 2.45 -12.76 14.95
C GLY A 640 0.95 -12.51 15.21
N TYR A 641 0.26 -11.82 14.30
CA TYR A 641 -1.20 -11.66 14.35
C TYR A 641 -1.96 -12.96 14.09
N VAL A 642 -1.54 -13.77 13.11
CA VAL A 642 -2.16 -15.07 12.81
C VAL A 642 -2.12 -16.00 14.03
N THR A 643 -1.03 -15.97 14.79
CA THR A 643 -0.80 -16.80 15.98
C THR A 643 -1.25 -16.16 17.29
N HIS A 644 -1.79 -14.94 17.25
CA HIS A 644 -2.16 -14.19 18.43
C HIS A 644 -3.27 -14.90 19.24
N PRO A 645 -3.19 -14.95 20.60
CA PRO A 645 -4.18 -15.65 21.42
C PRO A 645 -5.65 -15.21 21.26
N LEU A 646 -5.88 -13.96 20.85
CA LEU A 646 -7.23 -13.41 20.64
C LEU A 646 -7.87 -13.90 19.34
N VAL A 647 -7.09 -14.45 18.40
CA VAL A 647 -7.60 -14.95 17.12
C VAL A 647 -8.23 -16.33 17.32
N LYS A 648 -9.54 -16.42 17.06
CA LYS A 648 -10.25 -17.71 17.02
C LYS A 648 -10.27 -18.29 15.60
N HIS A 649 -10.55 -17.45 14.61
CA HIS A 649 -10.54 -17.79 13.20
C HIS A 649 -9.83 -16.68 12.42
N CYS A 650 -8.97 -17.06 11.47
CA CYS A 650 -8.26 -16.11 10.64
C CYS A 650 -8.40 -16.48 9.16
N LEU A 651 -8.70 -15.50 8.33
CA LEU A 651 -8.68 -15.61 6.88
C LEU A 651 -7.67 -14.62 6.31
N LEU A 652 -6.76 -15.14 5.47
CA LEU A 652 -5.87 -14.33 4.66
C LEU A 652 -6.60 -13.91 3.37
N LEU A 653 -6.60 -12.60 3.11
CA LEU A 653 -7.20 -12.02 1.91
C LEU A 653 -6.10 -11.42 1.05
N GLU A 654 -5.80 -12.06 -0.07
CA GLU A 654 -4.89 -11.49 -1.05
C GLU A 654 -5.64 -10.66 -2.09
N HIS A 655 -4.90 -9.81 -2.77
CA HIS A 655 -5.36 -9.17 -3.98
C HIS A 655 -5.17 -10.07 -5.20
N GLY A 656 -3.96 -10.62 -5.38
CA GLY A 656 -3.56 -11.59 -6.41
C GLY A 656 -2.34 -11.19 -7.25
N CYS A 657 -1.81 -9.98 -7.11
CA CYS A 657 -0.70 -9.44 -7.89
C CYS A 657 0.46 -8.87 -7.06
N GLU A 658 0.32 -8.88 -5.75
CA GLU A 658 1.34 -8.50 -4.80
C GLU A 658 2.48 -9.53 -4.73
N LYS A 659 3.60 -9.13 -4.14
CA LYS A 659 4.73 -10.03 -3.91
C LYS A 659 4.45 -11.04 -2.81
N THR A 660 3.70 -10.64 -1.78
CA THR A 660 3.45 -11.42 -0.55
C THR A 660 2.09 -12.13 -0.58
N HIS A 661 1.77 -12.79 -1.69
CA HIS A 661 0.50 -13.52 -1.88
C HIS A 661 0.29 -14.66 -0.87
N ASN A 662 -0.89 -15.29 -0.87
CA ASN A 662 -1.26 -16.34 0.10
C ASN A 662 -0.26 -17.50 0.15
N ASP A 663 0.28 -17.93 -0.99
CA ASP A 663 1.28 -19.01 -1.01
C ASP A 663 2.64 -18.59 -0.41
N PHE A 664 3.04 -17.32 -0.56
CA PHE A 664 4.22 -16.78 0.14
C PHE A 664 3.99 -16.85 1.65
N MET A 665 2.83 -16.37 2.13
CA MET A 665 2.50 -16.43 3.55
C MET A 665 2.43 -17.87 4.07
N ARG A 666 1.93 -18.81 3.27
CA ARG A 666 1.91 -20.25 3.60
C ARG A 666 3.32 -20.80 3.81
N HIS A 667 4.23 -20.52 2.87
CA HIS A 667 5.63 -20.93 2.98
C HIS A 667 6.29 -20.33 4.23
N GLN A 668 6.14 -19.02 4.45
CA GLN A 668 6.68 -18.35 5.63
C GLN A 668 6.13 -18.95 6.94
N MET A 669 4.84 -19.28 6.99
CA MET A 669 4.25 -19.96 8.14
C MET A 669 4.85 -21.35 8.37
N GLU A 670 5.02 -22.15 7.31
CA GLU A 670 5.63 -23.48 7.39
C GLU A 670 7.08 -23.40 7.89
N GLU A 671 7.88 -22.46 7.37
CA GLU A 671 9.25 -22.19 7.84
C GLU A 671 9.30 -21.78 9.32
N MET A 672 8.30 -21.02 9.78
CA MET A 672 8.18 -20.60 11.18
C MET A 672 7.49 -21.64 12.09
N GLY A 673 7.11 -22.81 11.56
CA GLY A 673 6.46 -23.89 12.30
C GLY A 673 4.99 -23.63 12.67
N VAL A 674 4.30 -22.77 11.90
CA VAL A 674 2.88 -22.43 12.06
C VAL A 674 2.05 -23.21 11.05
N GLU A 675 1.09 -24.00 11.51
CA GLU A 675 0.23 -24.81 10.63
C GLU A 675 -0.78 -23.94 9.86
N PRO A 676 -0.73 -23.89 8.51
CA PRO A 676 -1.63 -23.07 7.71
C PRO A 676 -3.04 -23.68 7.54
N GLY A 677 -3.22 -24.98 7.84
CA GLY A 677 -4.47 -25.71 7.63
C GLY A 677 -5.69 -25.17 8.39
N ARG A 678 -5.46 -24.36 9.43
CA ARG A 678 -6.51 -23.70 10.22
C ARG A 678 -7.00 -22.36 9.64
N LEU A 679 -6.42 -21.90 8.52
CA LEU A 679 -6.69 -20.58 7.94
C LEU A 679 -7.64 -20.65 6.75
N GLY A 680 -8.42 -19.59 6.58
CA GLY A 680 -9.13 -19.31 5.34
C GLY A 680 -8.22 -18.60 4.35
N PHE A 681 -8.46 -18.82 3.06
CA PHE A 681 -7.73 -18.15 1.99
C PHE A 681 -8.73 -17.66 0.93
N ALA A 682 -8.60 -16.40 0.53
CA ALA A 682 -9.40 -15.79 -0.52
C ALA A 682 -8.55 -14.80 -1.32
N SER A 683 -8.94 -14.56 -2.57
CA SER A 683 -8.21 -13.75 -3.54
C SER A 683 -9.17 -12.89 -4.35
N ILE A 684 -9.03 -11.57 -4.29
CA ILE A 684 -9.93 -10.66 -5.01
C ILE A 684 -9.89 -10.92 -6.51
N GLN A 685 -8.69 -11.04 -7.10
CA GLN A 685 -8.51 -11.17 -8.55
C GLN A 685 -8.79 -12.58 -9.08
N LEU A 686 -8.60 -13.62 -8.26
CA LEU A 686 -8.85 -15.01 -8.66
C LEU A 686 -10.28 -15.47 -8.37
N ASP A 687 -10.92 -14.95 -7.32
CA ASP A 687 -12.30 -15.31 -6.95
C ASP A 687 -13.36 -14.46 -7.66
N GLY A 688 -12.95 -13.61 -8.62
CA GLY A 688 -13.85 -12.90 -9.53
C GLY A 688 -14.42 -11.60 -8.99
N GLY A 689 -13.60 -10.85 -8.24
CA GLY A 689 -13.87 -9.47 -7.88
C GLY A 689 -14.36 -9.27 -6.45
N ILE A 690 -14.61 -8.01 -6.11
CA ILE A 690 -14.93 -7.58 -4.74
C ILE A 690 -16.18 -8.29 -4.22
N ASP A 691 -17.29 -8.26 -4.96
CA ASP A 691 -18.56 -8.82 -4.50
C ASP A 691 -18.49 -10.33 -4.25
N LYS A 692 -17.83 -11.07 -5.16
CA LYS A 692 -17.71 -12.54 -5.06
C LYS A 692 -16.80 -12.93 -3.90
N VAL A 693 -15.67 -12.25 -3.72
CA VAL A 693 -14.76 -12.55 -2.60
C VAL A 693 -15.41 -12.23 -1.26
N MET A 694 -16.18 -11.13 -1.16
CA MET A 694 -16.94 -10.81 0.05
C MET A 694 -17.92 -11.94 0.43
N GLN A 695 -18.61 -12.52 -0.56
CA GLN A 695 -19.52 -13.65 -0.33
C GLN A 695 -18.76 -14.92 0.07
N LYS A 696 -17.63 -15.21 -0.57
CA LYS A 696 -16.78 -16.36 -0.25
C LYS A 696 -16.24 -16.29 1.19
N VAL A 697 -15.71 -15.14 1.59
CA VAL A 697 -15.20 -14.93 2.95
C VAL A 697 -16.32 -15.05 3.99
N GLU A 698 -17.48 -14.47 3.71
CA GLU A 698 -18.66 -14.60 4.58
C GLU A 698 -19.07 -16.07 4.76
N ALA A 699 -19.17 -16.83 3.66
CA ALA A 699 -19.50 -18.25 3.70
C ALA A 699 -18.47 -19.06 4.52
N TRP A 700 -17.19 -18.77 4.33
CA TRP A 700 -16.13 -19.43 5.09
C TRP A 700 -16.29 -19.21 6.61
N PHE A 701 -16.54 -17.97 7.06
CA PHE A 701 -16.78 -17.71 8.48
C PHE A 701 -18.06 -18.38 9.00
N VAL A 702 -19.13 -18.45 8.20
CA VAL A 702 -20.35 -19.19 8.57
C VAL A 702 -20.04 -20.66 8.85
N ASP A 703 -19.23 -21.30 8.00
CA ASP A 703 -18.86 -22.71 8.13
C ASP A 703 -17.99 -22.94 9.37
N GLN A 704 -16.96 -22.11 9.58
CA GLN A 704 -16.08 -22.21 10.75
C GLN A 704 -16.84 -22.05 12.07
N LEU A 705 -17.73 -21.06 12.13
CA LEU A 705 -18.54 -20.79 13.32
C LEU A 705 -19.61 -21.87 13.57
N SER A 706 -20.03 -22.59 12.53
CA SER A 706 -20.94 -23.72 12.66
C SER A 706 -20.24 -24.96 13.24
N ALA A 707 -18.96 -25.16 12.91
CA ALA A 707 -18.14 -26.27 13.38
C ALA A 707 -17.57 -26.07 14.81
N ALA A 708 -17.54 -24.84 15.32
CA ALA A 708 -16.94 -24.52 16.61
C ALA A 708 -17.71 -25.12 17.81
N GLY A 709 -16.99 -25.78 18.72
CA GLY A 709 -17.49 -26.22 20.02
C GLY A 709 -17.73 -25.06 21.00
N PRO A 710 -18.40 -25.31 22.14
CA PRO A 710 -18.64 -24.29 23.15
C PRO A 710 -17.34 -23.88 23.85
N ASP A 711 -17.13 -22.58 24.07
CA ASP A 711 -16.02 -22.11 24.90
C ASP A 711 -16.41 -22.20 26.39
N THR A 712 -15.42 -22.35 27.26
CA THR A 712 -15.60 -22.31 28.72
C THR A 712 -14.97 -21.05 29.29
N THR A 713 -15.42 -20.61 30.47
CA THR A 713 -14.81 -19.49 31.19
C THR A 713 -14.01 -20.00 32.38
N GLU A 714 -12.81 -19.45 32.59
CA GLU A 714 -11.93 -19.82 33.70
C GLU A 714 -11.56 -18.58 34.52
N SER A 715 -11.49 -18.73 35.85
CA SER A 715 -11.01 -17.69 36.76
C SER A 715 -9.51 -17.86 37.02
N VAL A 716 -8.72 -16.89 36.58
CA VAL A 716 -7.25 -16.92 36.59
C VAL A 716 -6.67 -15.72 37.34
N GLY A 717 -5.42 -15.81 37.80
CA GLY A 717 -4.70 -14.70 38.42
C GLY A 717 -3.82 -13.94 37.42
N LEU A 718 -2.79 -13.28 37.94
CA LEU A 718 -1.84 -12.48 37.16
C LEU A 718 -0.97 -13.34 36.22
N GLU A 719 -0.83 -14.64 36.49
CA GLU A 719 -0.08 -15.61 35.69
C GLU A 719 -0.58 -15.74 34.24
N ALA A 720 -1.84 -15.38 34.00
CA ALA A 720 -2.46 -15.46 32.68
C ALA A 720 -2.39 -14.13 31.90
N LEU A 721 -1.86 -13.05 32.50
CA LEU A 721 -1.83 -11.75 31.84
C LEU A 721 -0.70 -11.67 30.81
N ARG A 722 -1.01 -11.04 29.68
CA ARG A 722 -0.09 -10.73 28.58
C ARG A 722 -0.22 -9.25 28.26
N ILE A 723 0.65 -8.41 28.84
CA ILE A 723 0.50 -6.95 28.84
C ILE A 723 1.62 -6.28 28.07
N GLY A 724 1.29 -5.35 27.18
CA GLY A 724 2.23 -4.40 26.62
C GLY A 724 2.27 -3.12 27.47
N ILE A 725 3.43 -2.52 27.71
CA ILE A 725 3.52 -1.20 28.37
C ILE A 725 4.37 -0.25 27.50
N VAL A 726 3.82 0.90 27.14
CA VAL A 726 4.46 1.89 26.27
C VAL A 726 4.31 3.31 26.83
N SER A 727 5.31 4.15 26.59
CA SER A 727 5.28 5.59 26.83
C SER A 727 5.88 6.31 25.63
N ASP A 728 5.19 7.33 25.12
CA ASP A 728 5.62 8.16 23.97
C ASP A 728 6.60 9.27 24.36
N GLY A 729 6.85 9.44 25.66
CA GLY A 729 7.79 10.42 26.18
C GLY A 729 8.34 10.04 27.57
N PRO A 730 9.09 10.96 28.21
CA PRO A 730 9.65 10.75 29.54
C PRO A 730 8.58 10.44 30.59
N VAL A 731 8.94 9.56 31.54
CA VAL A 731 8.03 9.12 32.60
C VAL A 731 8.41 9.75 33.93
N ALA A 732 7.43 10.34 34.63
CA ALA A 732 7.64 10.87 35.97
C ALA A 732 8.09 9.78 36.94
N GLY A 733 8.99 10.11 37.87
CA GLY A 733 9.61 9.13 38.78
C GLY A 733 8.60 8.22 39.50
N ALA A 734 7.56 8.80 40.11
CA ALA A 734 6.51 8.02 40.79
C ALA A 734 5.76 7.06 39.85
N ALA A 735 5.44 7.49 38.62
CA ALA A 735 4.79 6.63 37.63
C ALA A 735 5.72 5.50 37.17
N GLY A 736 7.01 5.81 36.95
CA GLY A 736 8.03 4.82 36.60
C GLY A 736 8.22 3.76 37.68
N GLU A 737 8.26 4.16 38.96
CA GLU A 737 8.35 3.22 40.08
C GLU A 737 7.13 2.31 40.20
N GLN A 738 5.91 2.86 40.01
CA GLN A 738 4.69 2.05 40.08
C GLN A 738 4.60 1.07 38.93
N LEU A 739 4.89 1.51 37.70
CA LEU A 739 4.93 0.62 36.53
C LEU A 739 6.00 -0.46 36.66
N ALA A 740 7.15 -0.17 37.27
CA ALA A 740 8.14 -1.20 37.60
C ALA A 740 7.59 -2.23 38.61
N GLY A 741 6.87 -1.76 39.62
CA GLY A 741 6.14 -2.62 40.55
C GLY A 741 5.11 -3.51 39.83
N LEU A 742 4.33 -2.93 38.91
CA LEU A 742 3.36 -3.67 38.10
C LEU A 742 4.02 -4.76 37.26
N THR A 743 5.11 -4.42 36.57
CA THR A 743 5.91 -5.38 35.78
C THR A 743 6.39 -6.55 36.63
N LYS A 744 6.99 -6.25 37.80
CA LYS A 744 7.47 -7.29 38.71
C LYS A 744 6.35 -8.18 39.27
N MET A 745 5.18 -7.60 39.58
CA MET A 745 4.02 -8.38 40.05
C MET A 745 3.51 -9.35 38.99
N ILE A 746 3.36 -8.90 37.74
CA ILE A 746 2.84 -9.75 36.66
C ILE A 746 3.86 -10.85 36.32
N VAL A 747 5.12 -10.48 36.09
CA VAL A 747 6.17 -11.43 35.72
C VAL A 747 6.49 -12.40 36.86
N GLY A 748 6.52 -11.92 38.10
CA GLY A 748 6.73 -12.75 39.28
C GLY A 748 5.62 -13.80 39.51
N ALA A 749 4.39 -13.50 39.09
CA ALA A 749 3.29 -14.46 39.08
C ALA A 749 3.34 -15.45 37.89
N GLY A 750 4.25 -15.26 36.93
CA GLY A 750 4.39 -16.09 35.73
C GLY A 750 3.73 -15.53 34.46
N GLY A 751 3.18 -14.31 34.53
CA GLY A 751 2.62 -13.59 33.39
C GLY A 751 3.67 -13.00 32.46
N MET A 752 3.22 -12.31 31.41
CA MET A 752 4.07 -11.72 30.37
C MET A 752 3.92 -10.21 30.33
N VAL A 753 5.05 -9.51 30.27
CA VAL A 753 5.13 -8.06 30.05
C VAL A 753 6.10 -7.78 28.91
N VAL A 754 5.64 -7.05 27.90
CA VAL A 754 6.47 -6.63 26.75
C VAL A 754 6.57 -5.11 26.73
N VAL A 755 7.78 -4.59 26.60
CA VAL A 755 8.05 -3.15 26.49
C VAL A 755 8.81 -2.88 25.18
N PRO A 756 8.38 -1.90 24.36
CA PRO A 756 9.14 -1.49 23.18
C PRO A 756 10.50 -0.88 23.56
N HIS A 757 11.55 -1.15 22.80
CA HIS A 757 12.90 -0.64 23.07
C HIS A 757 12.95 0.90 23.10
N ASN A 758 12.26 1.57 22.17
CA ASN A 758 12.17 3.03 22.14
C ASN A 758 11.23 3.65 23.21
N SER A 759 10.62 2.84 24.10
CA SER A 759 9.68 3.33 25.10
C SER A 759 10.37 4.23 26.12
N GLY A 760 9.72 5.35 26.48
CA GLY A 760 10.18 6.25 27.53
C GLY A 760 10.36 5.60 28.91
N LEU A 761 9.80 4.39 29.11
CA LEU A 761 10.02 3.58 30.31
C LEU A 761 11.48 3.13 30.44
N LEU A 762 12.09 2.67 29.36
CA LEU A 762 13.46 2.14 29.39
C LEU A 762 14.50 3.26 29.51
N SER A 763 14.17 4.48 29.10
CA SER A 763 15.01 5.66 29.36
C SER A 763 14.83 6.25 30.76
N THR A 764 13.81 5.84 31.51
CA THR A 764 13.51 6.34 32.86
C THR A 764 14.19 5.48 33.94
N PRO A 765 15.16 6.02 34.72
CA PRO A 765 15.87 5.25 35.74
C PRO A 765 14.95 4.58 36.77
N ALA A 766 13.90 5.29 37.20
CA ALA A 766 12.93 4.79 38.18
C ALA A 766 12.20 3.50 37.75
N TYR A 767 12.11 3.25 36.44
CA TYR A 767 11.60 2.00 35.89
C TYR A 767 12.75 1.02 35.60
N ARG A 768 13.72 1.45 34.78
CA ARG A 768 14.82 0.61 34.30
C ARG A 768 15.61 -0.05 35.43
N GLU A 769 16.03 0.74 36.42
CA GLU A 769 16.87 0.28 37.53
C GLU A 769 16.11 -0.56 38.56
N LYS A 770 14.78 -0.60 38.50
CA LYS A 770 13.96 -1.42 39.39
C LYS A 770 13.46 -2.71 38.74
N VAL A 771 13.43 -2.76 37.41
CA VAL A 771 13.02 -3.95 36.66
C VAL A 771 14.23 -4.76 36.25
N LEU A 772 15.24 -4.16 35.61
CA LEU A 772 16.32 -4.91 34.97
C LEU A 772 17.40 -5.35 35.96
N THR A 773 17.90 -6.58 35.78
CA THR A 773 19.10 -7.07 36.49
C THR A 773 20.39 -6.52 35.86
N THR A 774 20.39 -6.36 34.53
CA THR A 774 21.51 -5.84 33.73
C THR A 774 21.07 -4.57 33.01
N MET A 775 21.83 -3.48 33.15
CA MET A 775 21.44 -2.18 32.58
C MET A 775 21.54 -2.11 31.05
N ASP A 776 22.35 -2.98 30.44
CA ASP A 776 22.55 -3.06 28.99
C ASP A 776 21.70 -4.17 28.35
N ALA A 777 20.48 -4.39 28.86
CA ALA A 777 19.58 -5.42 28.31
C ALA A 777 19.23 -5.09 26.86
N THR A 778 19.60 -5.97 25.93
CA THR A 778 19.22 -5.87 24.52
C THR A 778 17.80 -6.40 24.31
N PRO A 779 17.13 -6.04 23.20
CA PRO A 779 15.87 -6.65 22.82
C PRO A 779 15.94 -8.18 22.84
N SER A 780 14.92 -8.79 23.43
CA SER A 780 14.72 -10.24 23.44
C SER A 780 13.78 -10.71 22.34
N LEU A 781 12.94 -9.82 21.80
CA LEU A 781 12.01 -10.12 20.72
C LEU A 781 12.33 -9.21 19.54
N ALA A 782 12.33 -9.77 18.33
CA ALA A 782 12.36 -8.98 17.13
C ALA A 782 11.02 -8.23 16.96
N TYR A 783 11.02 -7.18 16.13
CA TYR A 783 9.78 -6.44 15.87
C TYR A 783 8.69 -7.37 15.32
N GLY A 784 7.54 -7.37 16.01
CA GLY A 784 6.38 -8.18 15.66
C GLY A 784 6.51 -9.68 15.91
N GLU A 785 7.57 -10.13 16.59
CA GLU A 785 7.78 -11.54 16.90
C GLU A 785 6.83 -12.01 18.01
N HIS A 786 6.10 -13.10 17.76
CA HIS A 786 5.25 -13.72 18.77
C HIS A 786 6.07 -14.28 19.94
N ALA A 787 5.79 -13.80 21.15
CA ALA A 787 6.47 -14.24 22.37
C ALA A 787 6.02 -15.67 22.76
N ARG A 788 6.95 -16.62 22.62
CA ARG A 788 6.73 -18.06 22.90
C ARG A 788 6.74 -18.40 24.38
N GLN A 789 7.46 -17.62 25.19
CA GLN A 789 7.58 -17.82 26.63
C GLN A 789 6.93 -16.64 27.38
N THR A 790 6.46 -16.89 28.59
CA THR A 790 6.06 -15.81 29.50
C THR A 790 7.29 -15.23 30.20
N GLY A 791 7.17 -14.00 30.67
CA GLY A 791 8.27 -13.27 31.30
C GLY A 791 8.31 -11.82 30.88
N PHE A 792 9.43 -11.16 31.19
CA PHE A 792 9.69 -9.79 30.75
C PHE A 792 10.44 -9.82 29.41
N HIS A 793 9.92 -9.09 28.42
CA HIS A 793 10.56 -8.97 27.11
C HIS A 793 10.72 -7.51 26.71
N ILE A 794 11.81 -7.24 25.98
CA ILE A 794 11.99 -6.00 25.24
C ILE A 794 11.86 -6.32 23.76
N MET A 795 10.99 -5.59 23.05
CA MET A 795 10.80 -5.74 21.60
C MET A 795 11.62 -4.70 20.84
N GLU A 796 12.30 -5.10 19.77
CA GLU A 796 12.94 -4.18 18.83
C GLU A 796 11.96 -3.16 18.24
N THR A 797 12.46 -1.97 17.95
CA THR A 797 11.66 -0.86 17.40
C THR A 797 12.43 -0.16 16.28
N PRO A 798 12.35 -0.64 15.03
CA PRO A 798 13.02 -0.03 13.88
C PRO A 798 12.23 1.18 13.35
N THR A 799 11.67 1.98 14.27
CA THR A 799 10.82 3.14 14.02
C THR A 799 10.65 3.95 15.30
N GLU A 800 10.35 5.24 15.14
CA GLU A 800 9.96 6.16 16.20
C GLU A 800 8.45 6.47 16.17
N HIS A 801 7.73 5.94 15.16
CA HIS A 801 6.30 6.17 15.01
C HIS A 801 5.49 5.29 15.96
N TRP A 802 4.72 5.87 16.88
CA TRP A 802 4.04 5.08 17.90
C TRP A 802 3.02 4.07 17.35
N VAL A 803 2.28 4.38 16.27
CA VAL A 803 1.34 3.39 15.67
C VAL A 803 2.10 2.18 15.15
N GLU A 804 3.25 2.38 14.52
CA GLU A 804 4.11 1.28 14.08
C GLU A 804 4.67 0.53 15.28
N THR A 805 5.13 1.23 16.33
CA THR A 805 5.59 0.58 17.58
C THR A 805 4.49 -0.28 18.22
N VAL A 806 3.28 0.26 18.36
CA VAL A 806 2.13 -0.44 18.95
C VAL A 806 1.67 -1.60 18.06
N THR A 807 1.76 -1.47 16.74
CA THR A 807 1.48 -2.55 15.78
C THR A 807 2.42 -3.73 15.96
N GLY A 808 3.72 -3.47 16.13
CA GLY A 808 4.69 -4.53 16.44
C GLY A 808 4.42 -5.12 17.83
N LEU A 809 4.18 -4.26 18.83
CA LEU A 809 3.94 -4.68 20.21
C LEU A 809 2.73 -5.62 20.30
N ALA A 810 1.62 -5.27 19.66
CA ALA A 810 0.43 -6.11 19.58
C ALA A 810 0.72 -7.48 18.92
N ALA A 811 1.49 -7.53 17.83
CA ALA A 811 1.85 -8.79 17.17
C ALA A 811 2.66 -9.76 18.06
N THR A 812 3.30 -9.28 19.14
CA THR A 812 4.00 -10.15 20.11
C THR A 812 3.07 -11.07 20.90
N GLY A 813 1.76 -10.88 20.80
CA GLY A 813 0.74 -11.66 21.50
C GLY A 813 0.31 -11.05 22.83
N VAL A 814 0.56 -9.77 23.06
CA VAL A 814 -0.02 -9.03 24.20
C VAL A 814 -1.52 -8.84 23.98
N GLU A 815 -2.31 -9.05 25.03
CA GLU A 815 -3.78 -8.99 24.96
C GLU A 815 -4.34 -7.63 25.40
N LEU A 816 -3.53 -6.79 26.05
CA LEU A 816 -3.87 -5.43 26.44
C LEU A 816 -2.61 -4.57 26.48
N ILE A 817 -2.71 -3.32 26.04
CA ILE A 817 -1.60 -2.36 26.08
C ILE A 817 -1.92 -1.24 27.08
N ILE A 818 -1.00 -0.96 27.99
CA ILE A 818 -1.04 0.20 28.87
C ILE A 818 -0.18 1.29 28.26
N ALA A 819 -0.81 2.40 27.90
CA ALA A 819 -0.16 3.54 27.27
C ALA A 819 -0.08 4.69 28.26
N LEU A 820 1.14 5.02 28.70
CA LEU A 820 1.35 6.20 29.52
C LEU A 820 1.50 7.41 28.59
N VAL A 821 0.49 8.27 28.62
CA VAL A 821 0.40 9.50 27.83
C VAL A 821 1.28 10.57 28.47
N HIS A 822 2.30 11.03 27.73
CA HIS A 822 3.13 12.14 28.17
C HIS A 822 2.55 13.50 27.75
N ASN A 823 2.35 13.71 26.45
CA ASN A 823 1.88 14.99 25.90
C ASN A 823 0.48 14.89 25.32
N HIS A 824 0.27 13.97 24.39
CA HIS A 824 -0.99 13.81 23.66
C HIS A 824 -1.45 12.35 23.73
N PRO A 825 -2.74 12.07 23.99
CA PRO A 825 -3.29 10.73 23.86
C PRO A 825 -2.92 10.05 22.53
N MET A 826 -2.47 8.81 22.58
CA MET A 826 -1.98 8.10 21.40
C MET A 826 -3.12 7.51 20.59
N GLN A 827 -2.99 7.46 19.26
CA GLN A 827 -3.90 6.64 18.43
C GLN A 827 -3.89 5.20 18.94
N THR A 828 -5.07 4.64 19.12
CA THR A 828 -5.24 3.28 19.65
C THR A 828 -5.16 2.23 18.54
N HIS A 829 -5.19 0.96 18.92
CA HIS A 829 -5.01 -0.16 18.03
C HIS A 829 -6.35 -0.85 17.72
N PRO A 830 -6.64 -1.27 16.47
CA PRO A 830 -7.95 -1.83 16.10
C PRO A 830 -8.20 -3.25 16.65
N PHE A 831 -7.12 -3.98 16.96
CA PHE A 831 -7.18 -5.38 17.40
C PHE A 831 -7.02 -5.53 18.91
N VAL A 832 -5.84 -5.21 19.48
CA VAL A 832 -5.57 -5.18 20.93
C VAL A 832 -6.12 -3.90 21.59
N PRO A 833 -6.88 -3.98 22.70
CA PRO A 833 -7.31 -2.80 23.44
C PRO A 833 -6.13 -2.07 24.11
N MET A 834 -6.20 -0.74 24.12
CA MET A 834 -5.15 0.12 24.68
C MET A 834 -5.73 1.07 25.72
N LEU A 835 -5.23 0.99 26.96
CA LEU A 835 -5.61 1.80 28.09
C LEU A 835 -4.78 3.09 28.12
N GLN A 836 -5.43 4.25 27.95
CA GLN A 836 -4.78 5.56 28.01
C GLN A 836 -4.67 6.03 29.46
N VAL A 837 -3.44 6.08 29.99
CA VAL A 837 -3.12 6.45 31.37
C VAL A 837 -2.31 7.74 31.38
N ALA A 838 -2.60 8.66 32.30
CA ALA A 838 -1.75 9.85 32.51
C ALA A 838 -1.45 10.05 34.00
N SER A 839 -0.30 10.64 34.31
CA SER A 839 0.05 11.10 35.67
C SER A 839 0.16 12.63 35.78
N GLU A 840 0.29 13.33 34.65
CA GLU A 840 0.53 14.76 34.61
C GLU A 840 -0.78 15.57 34.60
N PRO A 841 -1.01 16.49 35.57
CA PRO A 841 -2.24 17.28 35.64
C PRO A 841 -2.55 18.10 34.38
N ALA A 842 -1.52 18.56 33.66
CA ALA A 842 -1.67 19.32 32.42
C ALA A 842 -2.35 18.51 31.30
N VAL A 843 -1.98 17.23 31.18
CA VAL A 843 -2.60 16.30 30.22
C VAL A 843 -4.05 16.08 30.59
N GLN A 844 -4.34 15.89 31.88
CA GLN A 844 -5.71 15.72 32.36
C GLN A 844 -6.59 16.92 32.03
N GLN A 845 -6.10 18.14 32.27
CA GLN A 845 -6.87 19.37 32.03
C GLN A 845 -7.30 19.49 30.56
N THR A 846 -6.49 18.97 29.65
CA THR A 846 -6.69 19.10 28.20
C THR A 846 -7.44 17.90 27.61
N PHE A 847 -7.13 16.69 28.07
CA PHE A 847 -7.56 15.42 27.45
C PHE A 847 -8.35 14.50 28.38
N ALA A 848 -9.00 15.03 29.43
CA ALA A 848 -9.78 14.24 30.39
C ALA A 848 -10.80 13.28 29.75
N ASN A 849 -11.37 13.65 28.60
CA ASN A 849 -12.36 12.85 27.87
C ASN A 849 -11.74 11.71 27.03
N ASP A 850 -10.43 11.74 26.82
CA ASP A 850 -9.69 10.78 26.00
C ASP A 850 -8.89 9.79 26.86
N LEU A 851 -8.64 10.14 28.13
CA LEU A 851 -7.96 9.31 29.11
C LEU A 851 -8.92 8.31 29.79
N ASP A 852 -8.45 7.08 29.97
CA ASP A 852 -9.19 6.02 30.67
C ASP A 852 -8.89 6.00 32.18
N LEU A 853 -7.67 6.42 32.56
CA LEU A 853 -7.25 6.47 33.95
C LEU A 853 -6.28 7.62 34.21
N MET A 854 -6.56 8.38 35.28
CA MET A 854 -5.65 9.40 35.80
C MET A 854 -4.98 8.92 37.09
N LEU A 855 -3.65 8.90 37.12
CA LEU A 855 -2.81 8.52 38.26
C LEU A 855 -2.60 9.72 39.19
N THR A 856 -3.59 9.97 40.03
CA THR A 856 -3.58 11.01 41.08
C THR A 856 -3.69 10.40 42.47
N GLY A 857 -3.36 11.18 43.50
CA GLY A 857 -3.44 10.74 44.89
C GLY A 857 -2.21 9.93 45.32
N ASN A 858 -2.40 8.96 46.22
CA ASN A 858 -1.33 8.13 46.74
C ASN A 858 -0.81 7.14 45.68
N PRO A 859 0.49 7.18 45.29
CA PRO A 859 1.05 6.26 44.31
C PRO A 859 0.90 4.78 44.67
N ALA A 860 0.83 4.43 45.95
CA ALA A 860 0.66 3.05 46.40
C ALA A 860 -0.64 2.39 45.89
N ASP A 861 -1.67 3.19 45.54
CA ASP A 861 -2.96 2.69 45.06
C ASP A 861 -3.02 2.58 43.52
N TRP A 862 -2.02 3.10 42.81
CA TRP A 862 -2.06 3.24 41.34
C TRP A 862 -2.10 1.88 40.63
N ASN A 863 -1.26 0.94 41.05
CA ASN A 863 -1.23 -0.39 40.43
C ASN A 863 -2.55 -1.15 40.58
N SER A 864 -3.20 -1.06 41.74
CA SER A 864 -4.52 -1.66 41.96
C SER A 864 -5.58 -1.06 41.04
N ARG A 865 -5.56 0.27 40.84
CA ARG A 865 -6.48 0.96 39.92
C ARG A 865 -6.24 0.61 38.46
N ILE A 866 -4.97 0.46 38.06
CA ILE A 866 -4.60 0.01 36.71
C ILE A 866 -5.11 -1.42 36.49
N LEU A 867 -4.81 -2.35 37.39
CA LEU A 867 -5.22 -3.75 37.28
C LEU A 867 -6.74 -3.92 37.26
N GLU A 868 -7.47 -3.16 38.08
CA GLU A 868 -8.94 -3.16 38.07
C GLU A 868 -9.49 -2.69 36.71
N ARG A 869 -8.89 -1.65 36.11
CA ARG A 869 -9.31 -1.20 34.78
C ARG A 869 -8.95 -2.22 33.69
N CYS A 870 -7.77 -2.85 33.77
CA CYS A 870 -7.40 -3.94 32.87
C CYS A 870 -8.40 -5.10 32.96
N LYS A 871 -8.81 -5.48 34.18
CA LYS A 871 -9.85 -6.49 34.41
C LYS A 871 -11.15 -6.11 33.71
N GLN A 872 -11.60 -4.87 33.89
CA GLN A 872 -12.85 -4.40 33.26
C GLN A 872 -12.79 -4.44 31.73
N ILE A 873 -11.63 -4.14 31.14
CA ILE A 873 -11.41 -4.23 29.69
C ILE A 873 -11.42 -5.69 29.22
N MET A 874 -10.63 -6.56 29.87
CA MET A 874 -10.51 -7.97 29.52
C MET A 874 -11.81 -8.76 29.74
N GLU A 875 -12.68 -8.28 30.64
CA GLU A 875 -14.02 -8.85 30.88
C GLU A 875 -15.13 -8.10 30.11
N HIS A 876 -14.74 -7.21 29.18
CA HIS A 876 -15.65 -6.44 28.31
C HIS A 876 -16.71 -5.59 29.04
N SER A 877 -16.48 -5.23 30.30
CA SER A 877 -17.32 -4.31 31.06
C SER A 877 -16.91 -2.84 30.88
N TYR A 878 -15.76 -2.59 30.25
CA TYR A 878 -15.28 -1.27 29.89
C TYR A 878 -14.62 -1.30 28.50
N THR A 879 -14.92 -0.30 27.66
CA THR A 879 -14.25 -0.09 26.37
C THR A 879 -13.39 1.17 26.46
N PRO A 880 -12.09 1.12 26.08
CA PRO A 880 -11.23 2.29 26.05
C PRO A 880 -11.85 3.45 25.25
N ARG A 881 -11.76 4.67 25.78
CA ARG A 881 -12.49 5.82 25.25
C ARG A 881 -12.10 6.17 23.81
N LEU A 882 -10.80 6.25 23.52
CA LEU A 882 -10.33 6.56 22.17
C LEU A 882 -10.69 5.48 21.15
N TYR A 883 -10.73 4.20 21.57
CA TYR A 883 -11.23 3.13 20.71
C TYR A 883 -12.71 3.33 20.38
N GLN A 884 -13.54 3.63 21.38
CA GLN A 884 -14.96 3.91 21.19
C GLN A 884 -15.21 5.14 20.30
N GLN A 885 -14.36 6.14 20.39
CA GLN A 885 -14.43 7.35 19.57
C GLN A 885 -13.90 7.14 18.13
N GLY A 886 -13.25 5.99 17.86
CA GLY A 886 -12.74 5.63 16.55
C GLY A 886 -11.34 6.19 16.23
N ASN A 887 -10.59 6.66 17.22
CA ASN A 887 -9.20 7.10 17.06
C ASN A 887 -8.24 5.89 16.98
N VAL A 888 -8.51 4.99 16.01
CA VAL A 888 -7.78 3.75 15.76
C VAL A 888 -6.93 3.85 14.50
N ASP A 889 -5.74 3.28 14.52
CA ASP A 889 -4.95 3.08 13.30
C ASP A 889 -4.06 1.84 13.35
N PHE A 890 -3.62 1.40 12.18
CA PHE A 890 -2.75 0.23 12.01
C PHE A 890 -1.73 0.52 10.90
N GLN A 891 -0.45 0.42 11.23
CA GLN A 891 0.62 0.75 10.29
C GLN A 891 1.82 -0.15 10.54
N LEU A 892 2.32 -0.75 9.46
CA LEU A 892 3.53 -1.55 9.49
C LEU A 892 4.74 -0.67 9.18
N THR A 893 5.81 -0.84 9.95
CA THR A 893 7.11 -0.29 9.60
C THR A 893 7.74 -1.08 8.47
N ARG A 894 8.45 -0.38 7.59
CA ARG A 894 9.33 -0.96 6.57
C ARG A 894 10.74 -1.27 7.12
N GLY A 895 10.94 -1.06 8.42
CA GLY A 895 12.24 -1.16 9.06
C GLY A 895 13.20 -0.07 8.59
N LEU A 896 14.50 -0.32 8.76
CA LEU A 896 15.56 0.62 8.39
C LEU A 896 16.02 0.45 6.93
N LEU A 897 15.75 -0.70 6.31
CA LEU A 897 16.16 -1.01 4.93
C LEU A 897 15.00 -1.03 3.93
N GLY A 898 13.74 -0.81 4.34
CA GLY A 898 12.65 -0.81 3.38
C GLY A 898 12.61 0.45 2.52
N VAL A 899 12.42 0.25 1.22
CA VAL A 899 12.27 1.28 0.19
C VAL A 899 11.15 0.87 -0.77
N SER A 900 10.43 1.84 -1.33
CA SER A 900 9.40 1.58 -2.34
C SER A 900 10.05 1.20 -3.67
N LEU A 901 9.55 0.14 -4.28
CA LEU A 901 9.86 -0.28 -5.65
C LEU A 901 8.57 -0.24 -6.43
#